data_AF-A0A2T5NI47-F1
#
_entry.id   AF-A0A2T5NI47-F1
#
_cell.length_a   1.000
_cell.length_b   1.000
_cell.length_c   1.000
_cell.angle_alpha   90.00
_cell.angle_beta   90.00
_cell.angle_gamma   90.00
#
_symmetry.space_group_name_H-M   'P 1'
#
loop_
_entity.id
_entity.type
_entity.pdbx_description
1 polymer ?
#
loop_
_entity_poly.entity_id
_entity_poly.type
_entity_poly.pdbx_seq_one_letter_code
_entity_poly.pdbx_strand_id
1 'polypeptide(L)'
;MADKHSIITAFRTALTRHLDLLRTASPRGRLACAVLWLLTFALLLGQSVALDLNQQHQEHQQVHGLILSSLQTRLQESEMLQQSVVDIVDQENSLREARIRLLVESLAREQPQLYFIGYQPLVSHAYRREFERMRSQLQGQPYRIRDYQHQQDNAWDQQQAWRLAAKRPRYLPLSMAEPGLASDDWREMGLDLLADSVLAPTVHRAMGQGEAVSPVLRLNNGKQGLAFFSAVYNTEAPSPVPLVRSEQTAGMVVQVLSLDRLVSLTPNMATRYSVALQRKDSAPSGYDPLIYRHQQQDRPGWLAQWLLPALEIRKSLDTPYLPYELTVRRQLSFDRTAPLELLLSALFSMVPAYLLLIILALLAQNRQAQEQAQDRLHREREYAMVALSGISDAVISIDIDLSIRYLNPAAETLLGLKALDAAQRKLHQVVRLNYEFARQVEEDPVHKAIQRRETVLLAQNCYLIRSDGEKLLIEGSVSPLPGRDGRLMGAVLTFRDTAPIRRRMLAALEASETRLRQHEMELARVARINTMGEMASGIAHEINQPLSAIMSYCQAGLSLLEDEEPDMAMLRRALDSSVTQASRAGQIIQRLREFVIKKTQQFNPIDLNQVVGNALNLLEYELKTHDIHIEQNICHDLPLVYADNIQLEQVVLNLMRNALDAMETVAPWGRLSIATSLNGRWIRLSIGDNGAGIAPELLDRIFAPFFSTKASGMGLGLAICQTAIEAFGGKLSARNKSTGGAEFIIELPQRDAPPSTG
;
A
#
# COMPACT_ATOMS: atom_id res chain seq x y z
N MET A 1 14.55 -26.36 38.78
CA MET A 1 14.25 -25.13 38.01
C MET A 1 14.79 -25.16 36.56
N ALA A 2 15.78 -26.00 36.21
CA ALA A 2 16.35 -26.07 34.85
C ALA A 2 15.39 -26.61 33.76
N ASP A 3 14.42 -27.46 34.10
CA ASP A 3 13.49 -28.06 33.12
C ASP A 3 12.41 -27.11 32.58
N LYS A 4 11.98 -26.12 33.36
CA LYS A 4 11.00 -25.13 32.88
C LYS A 4 11.59 -24.25 31.77
N HIS A 5 12.89 -23.97 31.79
CA HIS A 5 13.54 -23.15 30.78
C HIS A 5 13.66 -23.87 29.43
N SER A 6 13.94 -25.18 29.40
CA SER A 6 14.04 -25.93 28.14
C SER A 6 12.68 -26.06 27.45
N ILE A 7 11.61 -26.30 28.22
CA ILE A 7 10.23 -26.40 27.72
C ILE A 7 9.74 -25.05 27.18
N ILE A 8 10.00 -23.95 27.89
CA ILE A 8 9.64 -22.60 27.43
C ILE A 8 10.42 -22.24 26.17
N THR A 9 11.70 -22.61 26.09
CA THR A 9 12.53 -22.32 24.90
C THR A 9 12.06 -23.14 23.69
N ALA A 10 11.77 -24.43 23.86
CA ALA A 10 11.22 -25.30 22.82
C ALA A 10 9.84 -24.84 22.34
N PHE A 11 8.99 -24.37 23.26
CA PHE A 11 7.69 -23.79 22.92
C PHE A 11 7.85 -22.48 22.14
N ARG A 12 8.82 -21.64 22.51
CA ARG A 12 9.12 -20.40 21.79
C ARG A 12 9.65 -20.67 20.38
N THR A 13 10.56 -21.63 20.21
CA THR A 13 11.07 -22.01 18.88
C THR A 13 10.01 -22.69 18.01
N ALA A 14 9.13 -23.50 18.61
CA ALA A 14 7.98 -24.06 17.90
C ALA A 14 7.01 -22.94 17.46
N LEU A 15 6.72 -21.98 18.34
CA LEU A 15 5.84 -20.84 18.05
C LEU A 15 6.42 -19.93 16.96
N THR A 16 7.74 -19.62 17.00
CA THR A 16 8.38 -18.81 15.97
C THR A 16 8.41 -19.53 14.62
N ARG A 17 8.69 -20.84 14.59
CA ARG A 17 8.56 -21.65 13.36
C ARG A 17 7.13 -21.64 12.84
N HIS A 18 6.14 -21.68 13.72
CA HIS A 18 4.73 -21.62 13.34
C HIS A 18 4.35 -20.26 12.74
N LEU A 19 4.80 -19.17 13.34
CA LEU A 19 4.57 -17.81 12.84
C LEU A 19 5.27 -17.56 11.49
N ASP A 20 6.46 -18.11 11.29
CA ASP A 20 7.16 -18.02 10.00
C ASP A 20 6.47 -18.85 8.92
N LEU A 21 5.94 -20.04 9.24
CA LEU A 21 5.10 -20.84 8.34
C LEU A 21 3.82 -20.10 7.91
N LEU A 22 3.21 -19.31 8.82
CA LEU A 22 2.03 -18.51 8.50
C LEU A 22 2.36 -17.30 7.61
N ARG A 23 3.58 -16.74 7.73
CA ARG A 23 4.05 -15.61 6.91
C ARG A 23 4.41 -16.01 5.48
N THR A 24 4.86 -17.24 5.25
CA THR A 24 5.22 -17.73 3.91
C THR A 24 4.02 -18.18 3.08
N ALA A 25 2.82 -18.19 3.66
CA ALA A 25 1.60 -18.57 2.95
C ALA A 25 1.29 -17.61 1.78
N SER A 26 1.16 -18.20 0.58
CA SER A 26 0.82 -17.46 -0.64
C SER A 26 -0.50 -16.67 -0.48
N PRO A 27 -0.67 -15.53 -1.18
CA PRO A 27 -1.90 -14.75 -1.10
C PRO A 27 -3.14 -15.57 -1.52
N ARG A 28 -2.99 -16.50 -2.47
CA ARG A 28 -4.04 -17.45 -2.87
C ARG A 28 -4.39 -18.45 -1.77
N GLY A 29 -3.38 -18.95 -1.04
CA GLY A 29 -3.60 -19.84 0.10
C GLY A 29 -4.31 -19.14 1.27
N ARG A 30 -3.92 -17.90 1.56
CA ARG A 30 -4.60 -17.07 2.58
C ARG A 30 -6.05 -16.78 2.19
N LEU A 31 -6.32 -16.48 0.92
CA LEU A 31 -7.67 -16.30 0.40
C LEU A 31 -8.49 -17.59 0.53
N ALA A 32 -7.94 -18.76 0.17
CA ALA A 32 -8.62 -20.04 0.30
C ALA A 32 -8.97 -20.37 1.77
N CYS A 33 -8.07 -20.10 2.71
CA CYS A 33 -8.34 -20.25 4.14
C CYS A 33 -9.41 -19.28 4.64
N ALA A 34 -9.39 -18.03 4.20
CA ALA A 34 -10.42 -17.04 4.56
C ALA A 34 -11.80 -17.43 4.02
N VAL A 35 -11.87 -17.94 2.78
CA VAL A 35 -13.11 -18.46 2.18
C VAL A 35 -13.61 -19.69 2.94
N LEU A 36 -12.73 -20.63 3.28
CA LEU A 36 -13.10 -21.80 4.07
C LEU A 36 -13.60 -21.42 5.46
N TRP A 37 -12.97 -20.43 6.10
CA TRP A 37 -13.42 -19.89 7.38
C TRP A 37 -14.83 -19.28 7.27
N LEU A 38 -15.07 -18.42 6.28
CA LEU A 38 -16.38 -17.79 6.06
C LEU A 38 -17.46 -18.84 5.77
N LEU A 39 -17.18 -19.85 4.96
CA LEU A 39 -18.13 -20.92 4.64
C LEU A 39 -18.47 -21.77 5.86
N THR A 40 -17.47 -22.18 6.64
CA THR A 40 -17.67 -22.99 7.85
C THR A 40 -18.36 -22.18 8.95
N PHE A 41 -18.03 -20.90 9.10
CA PHE A 41 -18.71 -19.99 10.00
C PHE A 41 -20.17 -19.80 9.61
N ALA A 42 -20.46 -19.51 8.34
CA ALA A 42 -21.83 -19.35 7.85
C ALA A 42 -22.68 -20.61 8.04
N LEU A 43 -22.09 -21.80 7.84
CA LEU A 43 -22.77 -23.07 8.06
C LEU A 43 -23.12 -23.28 9.55
N LEU A 44 -22.15 -23.08 10.45
CA LEU A 44 -22.37 -23.23 11.89
C LEU A 44 -23.36 -22.20 12.44
N LEU A 45 -23.26 -20.95 11.98
CA LEU A 45 -24.19 -19.88 12.34
C LEU A 45 -25.60 -20.21 11.83
N GLY A 46 -25.73 -20.66 10.59
CA GLY A 46 -27.00 -21.08 10.02
C GLY A 46 -27.64 -22.24 10.80
N GLN A 47 -26.84 -23.21 11.26
CA GLN A 47 -27.33 -24.31 12.08
C GLN A 47 -27.79 -23.85 13.47
N SER A 48 -27.02 -22.99 14.15
CA SER A 48 -27.42 -22.41 15.45
C SER A 48 -28.73 -21.62 15.32
N VAL A 49 -28.83 -20.75 14.31
CA VAL A 49 -30.06 -20.00 14.04
C VAL A 49 -31.24 -20.94 13.73
N ALA A 50 -31.03 -21.98 12.93
CA ALA A 50 -32.10 -22.94 12.61
C ALA A 50 -32.58 -23.71 13.86
N LEU A 51 -31.68 -24.09 14.76
CA LEU A 51 -32.02 -24.74 16.03
C LEU A 51 -32.81 -23.81 16.94
N ASP A 52 -32.38 -22.56 17.11
CA ASP A 52 -33.10 -21.56 17.91
C ASP A 52 -34.50 -21.31 17.33
N LEU A 53 -34.63 -21.14 16.01
CA LEU A 53 -35.92 -20.97 15.34
C LEU A 53 -36.86 -22.17 15.57
N ASN A 54 -36.35 -23.40 15.46
CA ASN A 54 -37.14 -24.61 15.74
C ASN A 54 -37.57 -24.68 17.20
N GLN A 55 -36.70 -24.33 18.14
CA GLN A 55 -37.03 -24.30 19.56
C GLN A 55 -38.10 -23.24 19.85
N GLN A 56 -37.97 -22.04 19.30
CA GLN A 56 -38.98 -20.98 19.43
C GLN A 56 -40.34 -21.40 18.84
N HIS A 57 -40.34 -22.18 17.75
CA HIS A 57 -41.56 -22.74 17.16
C HIS A 57 -42.24 -23.76 18.09
N GLN A 58 -41.48 -24.69 18.67
CA GLN A 58 -41.99 -25.67 19.62
C GLN A 58 -42.55 -25.00 20.88
N GLU A 59 -41.83 -24.03 21.44
CA GLU A 59 -42.32 -23.22 22.57
C GLU A 59 -43.63 -22.51 22.24
N HIS A 60 -43.75 -21.95 21.02
CA HIS A 60 -44.97 -21.28 20.58
C HIS A 60 -46.16 -22.25 20.52
N GLN A 61 -45.97 -23.47 20.02
CA GLN A 61 -47.03 -24.50 20.01
C GLN A 61 -47.46 -24.90 21.43
N GLN A 62 -46.51 -25.09 22.35
CA GLN A 62 -46.81 -25.42 23.74
C GLN A 62 -47.59 -24.30 24.45
N VAL A 63 -47.13 -23.05 24.32
CA VAL A 63 -47.79 -21.89 24.94
C VAL A 63 -49.17 -21.66 24.32
N HIS A 64 -49.33 -21.81 23.01
CA HIS A 64 -50.64 -21.78 22.37
C HIS A 64 -51.60 -22.80 22.99
N GLY A 65 -51.15 -24.04 23.19
CA GLY A 65 -51.94 -25.09 23.85
C GLY A 65 -52.38 -24.71 25.27
N LEU A 66 -51.48 -24.12 26.07
CA LEU A 66 -51.78 -23.67 27.43
C LEU A 66 -52.77 -22.49 27.48
N ILE A 67 -52.64 -21.53 26.56
CA ILE A 67 -53.57 -20.40 26.47
C ILE A 67 -54.96 -20.90 26.12
N LEU A 68 -55.05 -21.80 25.14
CA LEU A 68 -56.32 -22.34 24.68
C LEU A 68 -57.00 -23.20 25.77
N SER A 69 -56.26 -24.07 26.45
CA SER A 69 -56.83 -24.86 27.55
C SER A 69 -57.30 -23.97 28.69
N SER A 70 -56.51 -22.97 29.09
CA SER A 70 -56.91 -22.03 30.14
C SER A 70 -58.17 -21.24 29.77
N LEU A 71 -58.30 -20.82 28.52
CA LEU A 71 -59.48 -20.11 28.03
C LEU A 71 -60.70 -21.02 28.00
N GLN A 72 -60.56 -22.26 27.52
CA GLN A 72 -61.65 -23.25 27.54
C GLN A 72 -62.13 -23.54 28.97
N THR A 73 -61.21 -23.72 29.93
CA THR A 73 -61.58 -23.92 31.34
C THR A 73 -62.37 -22.74 31.89
N ARG A 74 -61.93 -21.50 31.67
CA ARG A 74 -62.65 -20.29 32.14
C ARG A 74 -64.04 -20.14 31.53
N LEU A 75 -64.20 -20.53 30.26
CA LEU A 75 -65.52 -20.54 29.60
C LEU A 75 -66.43 -21.61 30.21
N GLN A 76 -65.94 -22.83 30.40
CA GLN A 76 -66.69 -23.92 31.03
C GLN A 76 -67.13 -23.56 32.46
N GLU A 77 -66.25 -22.95 33.26
CA GLU A 77 -66.58 -22.45 34.60
C GLU A 77 -67.67 -21.37 34.57
N SER A 78 -67.66 -20.52 33.54
CA SER A 78 -68.67 -19.46 33.37
C SER A 78 -70.03 -20.04 32.97
N GLU A 79 -70.04 -21.04 32.08
CA GLU A 79 -71.25 -21.78 31.68
C GLU A 79 -71.87 -22.55 32.84
N MET A 80 -71.06 -23.25 33.65
CA MET A 80 -71.54 -23.95 34.85
C MET A 80 -72.17 -22.98 35.86
N LEU A 81 -71.57 -21.80 36.03
CA LEU A 81 -72.13 -20.75 36.89
C LEU A 81 -73.48 -20.26 36.34
N GLN A 82 -73.56 -20.00 35.04
CA GLN A 82 -74.81 -19.57 34.40
C GLN A 82 -75.92 -20.60 34.59
N GLN A 83 -75.64 -21.88 34.36
CA GLN A 83 -76.59 -22.97 34.56
C GLN A 83 -77.03 -23.07 36.03
N SER A 84 -76.10 -22.94 36.97
CA SER A 84 -76.42 -22.95 38.41
C SER A 84 -77.37 -21.82 38.81
N VAL A 85 -77.24 -20.64 38.18
CA VAL A 85 -78.18 -19.53 38.38
C VAL A 85 -79.54 -19.84 37.78
N VAL A 86 -79.59 -20.40 36.56
CA VAL A 86 -80.85 -20.85 35.93
C VAL A 86 -81.58 -21.85 36.83
N ASP A 87 -80.87 -22.86 37.35
CA ASP A 87 -81.44 -23.86 38.25
C ASP A 87 -82.01 -23.25 39.55
N ILE A 88 -81.36 -22.23 40.11
CA ILE A 88 -81.87 -21.49 41.28
C ILE A 88 -83.14 -20.71 40.92
N VAL A 89 -83.19 -20.14 39.71
CA VAL A 89 -84.36 -19.39 39.24
C VAL A 89 -85.55 -20.34 39.06
N ASP A 90 -85.37 -21.53 38.50
CA ASP A 90 -86.47 -22.46 38.25
C ASP A 90 -87.13 -23.00 39.53
N GLN A 91 -86.42 -23.03 40.66
CA GLN A 91 -86.89 -23.58 41.95
C GLN A 91 -87.93 -22.73 42.72
N GLU A 92 -88.79 -21.93 42.07
CA GLU A 92 -89.85 -21.05 42.64
C GLU A 92 -89.76 -20.77 44.16
N ASN A 93 -88.85 -19.86 44.56
CA ASN A 93 -88.58 -19.55 45.96
C ASN A 93 -88.54 -18.04 46.21
N SER A 94 -89.15 -17.58 47.32
CA SER A 94 -89.13 -16.18 47.77
C SER A 94 -87.72 -15.65 48.08
N LEU A 95 -86.76 -16.55 48.30
CA LEU A 95 -85.34 -16.23 48.56
C LEU A 95 -84.44 -16.36 47.32
N ARG A 96 -85.00 -16.44 46.10
CA ARG A 96 -84.24 -16.63 44.85
C ARG A 96 -83.07 -15.64 44.69
N GLU A 97 -83.32 -14.34 44.86
CA GLU A 97 -82.28 -13.31 44.70
C GLU A 97 -81.16 -13.45 45.73
N ALA A 98 -81.48 -13.78 46.98
CA ALA A 98 -80.49 -13.99 48.04
C ALA A 98 -79.63 -15.24 47.79
N ARG A 99 -80.19 -16.31 47.22
CA ARG A 99 -79.44 -17.53 46.86
C ARG A 99 -78.49 -17.30 45.70
N ILE A 100 -78.93 -16.57 44.66
CA ILE A 100 -78.07 -16.17 43.54
C ILE A 100 -76.91 -15.31 44.07
N ARG A 101 -77.19 -14.33 44.94
CA ARG A 101 -76.15 -13.52 45.59
C ARG A 101 -75.09 -14.35 46.29
N LEU A 102 -75.50 -15.26 47.17
CA LEU A 102 -74.56 -16.11 47.92
C LEU A 102 -73.73 -17.01 46.99
N LEU A 103 -74.34 -17.57 45.94
CA LEU A 103 -73.62 -18.35 44.94
C LEU A 103 -72.57 -17.50 44.22
N VAL A 104 -72.96 -16.33 43.73
CA VAL A 104 -72.08 -15.43 42.99
C VAL A 104 -70.96 -14.89 43.88
N GLU A 105 -71.23 -14.47 45.11
CA GLU A 105 -70.21 -13.99 46.05
C GLU A 105 -69.16 -15.06 46.40
N SER A 106 -69.56 -16.33 46.48
CA SER A 106 -68.65 -17.44 46.77
C SER A 106 -67.76 -17.79 45.57
N LEU A 107 -68.27 -17.68 44.35
CA LEU A 107 -67.55 -18.04 43.11
C LEU A 107 -66.85 -16.85 42.42
N ALA A 108 -67.29 -15.62 42.68
CA ALA A 108 -66.76 -14.38 42.10
C ALA A 108 -65.25 -14.20 42.34
N ARG A 109 -64.73 -14.69 43.49
CA ARG A 109 -63.31 -14.59 43.82
C ARG A 109 -62.43 -15.48 42.93
N GLU A 110 -62.99 -16.56 42.42
CA GLU A 110 -62.27 -17.56 41.62
C GLU A 110 -62.44 -17.30 40.10
N GLN A 111 -63.40 -16.46 39.70
CA GLN A 111 -63.71 -16.15 38.31
C GLN A 111 -63.43 -14.68 37.96
N PRO A 112 -62.16 -14.28 37.75
CA PRO A 112 -61.81 -12.89 37.47
C PRO A 112 -62.47 -12.35 36.18
N GLN A 113 -62.79 -13.23 35.23
CA GLN A 113 -63.47 -12.89 33.97
C GLN A 113 -64.92 -12.45 34.14
N LEU A 114 -65.58 -12.82 35.24
CA LEU A 114 -66.97 -12.47 35.49
C LEU A 114 -67.08 -10.95 35.75
N TYR A 115 -67.86 -10.27 34.93
CA TYR A 115 -68.16 -8.84 35.10
C TYR A 115 -69.54 -8.64 35.74
N PHE A 116 -70.51 -9.45 35.35
CA PHE A 116 -71.90 -9.37 35.77
C PHE A 116 -72.55 -10.73 35.69
N ILE A 117 -73.44 -11.04 36.62
CA ILE A 117 -74.46 -12.06 36.43
C ILE A 117 -75.70 -11.71 37.26
N GLY A 118 -76.88 -11.93 36.70
CA GLY A 118 -78.12 -11.69 37.41
C GLY A 118 -79.36 -12.09 36.62
N TYR A 119 -80.42 -12.42 37.35
CA TYR A 119 -81.73 -12.71 36.76
C TYR A 119 -82.56 -11.44 36.56
N GLN A 120 -83.06 -11.24 35.35
CA GLN A 120 -83.86 -10.09 34.93
C GLN A 120 -85.30 -10.55 34.64
N PRO A 121 -86.29 -10.16 35.45
CA PRO A 121 -87.67 -10.57 35.25
C PRO A 121 -88.29 -9.82 34.06
N LEU A 122 -89.18 -10.48 33.33
CA LEU A 122 -89.98 -9.86 32.29
C LEU A 122 -91.15 -9.10 32.94
N VAL A 123 -91.16 -7.78 32.81
CA VAL A 123 -92.12 -6.90 33.50
C VAL A 123 -93.22 -6.48 32.52
N SER A 124 -94.48 -6.76 32.84
CA SER A 124 -95.61 -6.27 32.03
C SER A 124 -95.87 -4.79 32.26
N HIS A 125 -96.50 -4.11 31.29
CA HIS A 125 -96.92 -2.71 31.44
C HIS A 125 -97.73 -2.46 32.72
N ALA A 126 -98.65 -3.37 33.05
CA ALA A 126 -99.49 -3.26 34.23
C ALA A 126 -98.66 -3.29 35.53
N TYR A 127 -97.59 -4.07 35.57
CA TYR A 127 -96.76 -4.26 36.76
C TYR A 127 -95.61 -3.25 36.90
N ARG A 128 -95.29 -2.47 35.85
CA ARG A 128 -94.15 -1.54 35.82
C ARG A 128 -94.06 -0.61 37.04
N ARG A 129 -95.16 0.02 37.46
CA ARG A 129 -95.15 1.00 38.56
C ARG A 129 -94.83 0.36 39.91
N GLU A 130 -95.34 -0.84 40.14
CA GLU A 130 -95.09 -1.60 41.37
C GLU A 130 -93.65 -2.11 41.39
N PHE A 131 -93.19 -2.64 40.26
CA PHE A 131 -91.81 -3.08 40.08
C PHE A 131 -90.79 -1.95 40.35
N GLU A 132 -90.98 -0.77 39.75
CA GLU A 132 -90.09 0.38 39.96
C GLU A 132 -90.06 0.82 41.43
N ARG A 133 -91.21 0.78 42.12
CA ARG A 133 -91.30 1.12 43.56
C ARG A 133 -90.57 0.09 44.42
N MET A 134 -90.80 -1.20 44.17
CA MET A 134 -90.16 -2.31 44.88
C MET A 134 -88.63 -2.25 44.71
N ARG A 135 -88.14 -2.05 43.48
CA ARG A 135 -86.70 -1.91 43.22
C ARG A 135 -86.10 -0.67 43.86
N SER A 136 -86.81 0.46 43.86
CA SER A 136 -86.35 1.68 44.52
C SER A 136 -86.19 1.50 46.04
N GLN A 137 -87.08 0.72 46.67
CA GLN A 137 -87.00 0.39 48.10
C GLN A 137 -85.82 -0.55 48.38
N LEU A 138 -85.63 -1.58 47.57
CA LEU A 138 -84.55 -2.56 47.74
C LEU A 138 -83.16 -1.95 47.51
N GLN A 139 -83.01 -1.03 46.55
CA GLN A 139 -81.73 -0.39 46.22
C GLN A 139 -81.43 0.87 47.06
N GLY A 140 -82.41 1.38 47.81
CA GLY A 140 -82.26 2.62 48.58
C GLY A 140 -82.11 3.90 47.74
N GLN A 141 -82.32 3.82 46.41
CA GLN A 141 -82.24 4.93 45.46
C GLN A 141 -83.37 4.85 44.42
N PRO A 142 -83.76 5.95 43.75
CA PRO A 142 -84.82 5.93 42.74
C PRO A 142 -84.46 5.04 41.53
N TYR A 143 -85.27 4.01 41.29
CA TYR A 143 -85.16 3.11 40.15
C TYR A 143 -86.26 3.39 39.11
N ARG A 144 -85.88 3.53 37.84
CA ARG A 144 -86.79 3.75 36.71
C ARG A 144 -86.38 2.91 35.51
N ILE A 145 -87.36 2.38 34.78
CA ILE A 145 -87.11 1.72 33.50
C ILE A 145 -86.83 2.78 32.44
N ARG A 146 -85.71 2.61 31.72
CA ARG A 146 -85.10 3.60 30.83
C ARG A 146 -84.71 2.97 29.50
N ASP A 147 -84.83 3.75 28.44
CA ASP A 147 -84.28 3.44 27.12
C ASP A 147 -82.94 4.16 26.95
N TYR A 148 -82.05 3.59 26.14
CA TYR A 148 -80.78 4.22 25.76
C TYR A 148 -80.70 4.38 24.24
N GLN A 149 -80.29 5.57 23.78
CA GLN A 149 -80.12 5.86 22.36
C GLN A 149 -78.64 5.77 21.96
N HIS A 150 -78.25 4.68 21.29
CA HIS A 150 -76.86 4.45 20.85
C HIS A 150 -76.42 5.41 19.74
N GLN A 151 -75.17 5.87 19.78
CA GLN A 151 -74.59 6.74 18.75
C GLN A 151 -73.59 6.05 17.81
N GLN A 152 -72.90 4.97 18.21
CA GLN A 152 -72.14 4.05 17.32
C GLN A 152 -71.37 2.94 18.09
N ASP A 153 -70.93 3.18 19.33
CA ASP A 153 -69.91 2.35 20.03
C ASP A 153 -70.39 1.53 21.26
N ASN A 154 -71.68 1.18 21.36
CA ASN A 154 -72.24 0.36 22.47
C ASN A 154 -71.79 0.84 23.88
N ALA A 155 -71.60 2.14 24.07
CA ALA A 155 -71.14 2.74 25.31
C ALA A 155 -72.33 3.38 26.05
N TRP A 156 -72.55 3.01 27.32
CA TRP A 156 -73.64 3.51 28.15
C TRP A 156 -73.24 4.70 29.06
N ASP A 157 -72.17 5.39 28.69
CA ASP A 157 -71.54 6.46 29.46
C ASP A 157 -72.23 7.83 29.31
N GLN A 158 -72.94 8.07 28.20
CA GLN A 158 -73.55 9.36 27.91
C GLN A 158 -74.87 9.55 28.68
N GLN A 159 -74.82 10.34 29.75
CA GLN A 159 -76.00 10.61 30.59
C GLN A 159 -77.20 11.20 29.81
N GLN A 160 -76.94 11.96 28.74
CA GLN A 160 -77.97 12.60 27.91
C GLN A 160 -78.69 11.64 26.94
N ALA A 161 -78.10 10.46 26.69
CA ALA A 161 -78.70 9.44 25.82
C ALA A 161 -79.73 8.57 26.54
N TRP A 162 -79.77 8.62 27.88
CA TRP A 162 -80.76 7.94 28.71
C TRP A 162 -82.11 8.66 28.70
N ARG A 163 -83.19 7.93 28.42
CA ARG A 163 -84.57 8.45 28.44
C ARG A 163 -85.48 7.54 29.23
N LEU A 164 -86.59 8.05 29.75
CA LEU A 164 -87.61 7.19 30.35
C LEU A 164 -88.20 6.28 29.28
N ALA A 165 -88.34 4.99 29.60
CA ALA A 165 -88.80 4.01 28.62
C ALA A 165 -90.23 4.32 28.16
N ALA A 166 -90.45 4.30 26.84
CA ALA A 166 -91.77 4.48 26.23
C ALA A 166 -92.77 3.40 26.70
N LYS A 167 -94.08 3.62 26.50
CA LYS A 167 -95.09 2.63 26.87
C LYS A 167 -95.03 1.42 25.91
N ARG A 168 -94.64 0.26 26.44
CA ARG A 168 -94.58 -1.04 25.73
C ARG A 168 -95.33 -2.14 26.51
N PRO A 169 -95.79 -3.22 25.86
CA PRO A 169 -96.49 -4.33 26.52
C PRO A 169 -95.65 -5.05 27.59
N ARG A 170 -94.35 -5.24 27.32
CA ARG A 170 -93.39 -5.89 28.20
C ARG A 170 -92.07 -5.11 28.19
N TYR A 171 -91.33 -5.21 29.28
CA TYR A 171 -90.00 -4.63 29.49
C TYR A 171 -89.11 -5.72 30.07
N LEU A 172 -87.83 -5.72 29.70
CA LEU A 172 -86.82 -6.57 30.34
C LEU A 172 -85.77 -5.66 30.99
N PRO A 173 -86.10 -5.04 32.13
CA PRO A 173 -85.23 -4.05 32.73
C PRO A 173 -84.06 -4.73 33.46
N LEU A 174 -82.85 -4.20 33.30
CA LEU A 174 -81.71 -4.54 34.17
C LEU A 174 -82.06 -4.14 35.62
N SER A 175 -82.34 -5.12 36.46
CA SER A 175 -82.94 -4.91 37.78
C SER A 175 -82.17 -5.55 38.92
N MET A 176 -81.35 -6.54 38.59
CA MET A 176 -80.49 -7.24 39.53
C MET A 176 -79.07 -7.26 38.97
N ALA A 177 -78.12 -6.83 39.80
CA ALA A 177 -76.69 -6.94 39.58
C ALA A 177 -76.04 -7.28 40.91
N GLU A 178 -75.20 -8.30 40.96
CA GLU A 178 -74.47 -8.59 42.19
C GLU A 178 -73.34 -7.57 42.42
N PRO A 179 -73.32 -6.86 43.56
CA PRO A 179 -72.30 -5.86 43.87
C PRO A 179 -70.91 -6.48 44.02
N GLY A 180 -69.86 -5.76 43.60
CA GLY A 180 -68.46 -6.14 43.82
C GLY A 180 -67.71 -6.74 42.63
N LEU A 181 -68.35 -6.91 41.47
CA LEU A 181 -67.73 -7.54 40.30
C LEU A 181 -67.13 -6.60 39.24
N ALA A 182 -67.40 -5.27 39.25
CA ALA A 182 -66.53 -4.23 38.62
C ALA A 182 -67.04 -2.76 38.54
N SER A 183 -68.17 -2.35 39.14
CA SER A 183 -68.54 -0.91 39.15
C SER A 183 -69.26 -0.53 40.44
N ASP A 184 -68.85 0.57 41.06
CA ASP A 184 -69.55 1.18 42.20
C ASP A 184 -70.74 2.04 41.73
N ASP A 185 -70.73 2.46 40.45
CA ASP A 185 -71.72 3.34 39.80
C ASP A 185 -72.50 2.58 38.71
N TRP A 186 -73.41 1.65 39.05
CA TRP A 186 -74.22 0.90 38.07
C TRP A 186 -75.29 1.77 37.39
N ARG A 187 -74.86 2.65 36.48
CA ARG A 187 -75.72 3.62 35.79
C ARG A 187 -76.72 2.95 34.85
N GLU A 188 -76.43 1.73 34.41
CA GLU A 188 -77.21 0.91 33.49
C GLU A 188 -78.46 0.29 34.12
N MET A 189 -78.59 0.35 35.46
CA MET A 189 -79.75 -0.22 36.16
C MET A 189 -81.04 0.42 35.67
N GLY A 190 -81.97 -0.40 35.20
CA GLY A 190 -83.22 0.04 34.59
C GLY A 190 -83.19 0.12 33.08
N LEU A 191 -82.06 -0.16 32.41
CA LEU A 191 -82.01 -0.32 30.96
C LEU A 191 -82.99 -1.39 30.50
N ASP A 192 -83.92 -1.03 29.61
CA ASP A 192 -84.83 -1.97 28.97
C ASP A 192 -84.12 -2.71 27.83
N LEU A 193 -83.68 -3.93 28.10
CA LEU A 193 -82.93 -4.77 27.16
C LEU A 193 -83.77 -5.15 25.92
N LEU A 194 -85.10 -5.14 26.01
CA LEU A 194 -85.99 -5.42 24.87
C LEU A 194 -86.08 -4.26 23.88
N ALA A 195 -85.76 -3.04 24.31
CA ALA A 195 -85.82 -1.84 23.48
C ALA A 195 -84.42 -1.34 23.07
N ASP A 196 -83.37 -1.96 23.58
CA ASP A 196 -81.99 -1.62 23.28
C ASP A 196 -81.64 -2.01 21.82
N SER A 197 -81.16 -1.07 21.03
CA SER A 197 -80.90 -1.31 19.59
C SER A 197 -79.78 -2.33 19.33
N VAL A 198 -78.95 -2.64 20.32
CA VAL A 198 -77.78 -3.52 20.22
C VAL A 198 -78.10 -4.90 20.79
N LEU A 199 -78.71 -4.95 21.97
CA LEU A 199 -78.98 -6.17 22.72
C LEU A 199 -80.33 -6.79 22.40
N ALA A 200 -81.35 -6.02 22.01
CA ALA A 200 -82.68 -6.56 21.74
C ALA A 200 -82.69 -7.70 20.70
N PRO A 201 -81.93 -7.64 19.58
CA PRO A 201 -81.87 -8.76 18.63
C PRO A 201 -81.33 -10.05 19.26
N THR A 202 -80.36 -9.95 20.17
CA THR A 202 -79.81 -11.09 20.91
C THR A 202 -80.81 -11.60 21.94
N VAL A 203 -81.47 -10.71 22.68
CA VAL A 203 -82.49 -11.05 23.68
C VAL A 203 -83.67 -11.78 23.03
N HIS A 204 -84.19 -11.29 21.91
CA HIS A 204 -85.26 -11.96 21.16
C HIS A 204 -84.84 -13.33 20.65
N ARG A 205 -83.57 -13.48 20.25
CA ARG A 205 -83.02 -14.79 19.86
C ARG A 205 -82.95 -15.74 21.05
N ALA A 206 -82.48 -15.29 22.20
CA ALA A 206 -82.45 -16.09 23.43
C ALA A 206 -83.87 -16.53 23.85
N MET A 207 -84.86 -15.63 23.80
CA MET A 207 -86.26 -15.95 24.07
C MET A 207 -86.84 -17.05 23.16
N GLY A 208 -86.41 -17.09 21.90
CA GLY A 208 -86.86 -18.11 20.94
C GLY A 208 -86.03 -19.40 20.98
N GLN A 209 -84.74 -19.33 21.30
CA GLN A 209 -83.77 -20.43 21.16
C GLN A 209 -83.31 -21.03 22.49
N GLY A 210 -83.63 -20.41 23.64
CA GLY A 210 -83.05 -20.74 24.94
C GLY A 210 -81.91 -19.79 25.28
N GLU A 211 -80.88 -19.76 24.45
CA GLU A 211 -79.65 -19.03 24.74
C GLU A 211 -79.18 -18.18 23.57
N ALA A 212 -78.51 -17.06 23.84
CA ALA A 212 -77.83 -16.26 22.82
C ALA A 212 -76.69 -15.43 23.42
N VAL A 213 -75.73 -15.05 22.57
CA VAL A 213 -74.58 -14.20 22.93
C VAL A 213 -74.65 -12.86 22.20
N SER A 214 -74.29 -11.78 22.90
CA SER A 214 -74.27 -10.42 22.34
C SER A 214 -73.12 -10.21 21.36
N PRO A 215 -73.20 -9.17 20.52
CA PRO A 215 -72.01 -8.49 20.00
C PRO A 215 -71.10 -7.99 21.13
N VAL A 216 -69.89 -7.53 20.78
CA VAL A 216 -68.97 -6.95 21.76
C VAL A 216 -69.57 -5.68 22.36
N LEU A 217 -69.53 -5.62 23.69
CA LEU A 217 -70.04 -4.50 24.48
C LEU A 217 -68.87 -3.71 25.04
N ARG A 218 -69.05 -2.39 25.21
CA ARG A 218 -68.11 -1.56 25.95
C ARG A 218 -68.59 -1.45 27.40
N LEU A 219 -67.80 -2.00 28.30
CA LEU A 219 -68.05 -2.01 29.74
C LEU A 219 -67.71 -0.64 30.36
N ASN A 220 -68.23 -0.35 31.55
CA ASN A 220 -68.05 0.96 32.21
C ASN A 220 -66.59 1.29 32.55
N ASN A 221 -65.76 0.27 32.72
CA ASN A 221 -64.31 0.43 32.90
C ASN A 221 -63.56 0.71 31.58
N GLY A 222 -64.27 0.97 30.49
CA GLY A 222 -63.74 1.22 29.16
C GLY A 222 -63.26 -0.04 28.42
N LYS A 223 -63.32 -1.22 29.05
CA LYS A 223 -62.90 -2.49 28.45
C LYS A 223 -64.02 -3.14 27.64
N GLN A 224 -63.68 -4.18 26.89
CA GLN A 224 -64.63 -4.92 26.07
C GLN A 224 -65.20 -6.13 26.83
N GLY A 225 -66.45 -6.48 26.57
CA GLY A 225 -67.11 -7.64 27.17
C GLY A 225 -68.12 -8.32 26.25
N LEU A 226 -68.58 -9.50 26.67
CA LEU A 226 -69.61 -10.29 26.00
C LEU A 226 -70.72 -10.63 26.99
N ALA A 227 -71.97 -10.43 26.58
CA ALA A 227 -73.13 -10.81 27.37
C ALA A 227 -73.74 -12.12 26.84
N PHE A 228 -73.92 -13.07 27.74
CA PHE A 228 -74.63 -14.33 27.56
C PHE A 228 -76.03 -14.18 28.15
N PHE A 229 -77.01 -14.60 27.38
CA PHE A 229 -78.42 -14.53 27.72
C PHE A 229 -78.99 -15.94 27.73
N SER A 230 -79.56 -16.36 28.85
CA SER A 230 -80.32 -17.61 28.96
C SER A 230 -81.74 -17.30 29.40
N ALA A 231 -82.72 -17.68 28.57
CA ALA A 231 -84.13 -17.44 28.80
C ALA A 231 -84.68 -18.46 29.81
N VAL A 232 -85.40 -17.94 30.80
CA VAL A 232 -86.09 -18.73 31.80
C VAL A 232 -87.58 -18.72 31.45
N TYR A 233 -88.23 -19.88 31.46
CA TYR A 233 -89.62 -20.03 31.04
C TYR A 233 -90.54 -20.27 32.23
N ASN A 234 -91.81 -19.87 32.10
CA ASN A 234 -92.85 -20.14 33.11
C ASN A 234 -93.28 -21.63 33.16
N THR A 235 -92.68 -22.49 32.33
CA THR A 235 -93.04 -23.89 32.16
C THR A 235 -91.77 -24.75 32.12
N GLU A 236 -91.74 -25.87 32.83
CA GLU A 236 -90.57 -26.78 32.87
C GLU A 236 -90.14 -27.31 31.49
N ALA A 237 -91.09 -27.46 30.56
CA ALA A 237 -90.83 -27.88 29.18
C ALA A 237 -91.33 -26.80 28.19
N PRO A 238 -90.46 -25.89 27.73
CA PRO A 238 -90.85 -24.84 26.78
C PRO A 238 -91.23 -25.42 25.41
N SER A 239 -92.11 -24.72 24.68
CA SER A 239 -92.55 -25.15 23.34
C SER A 239 -91.38 -25.33 22.38
N PRO A 240 -91.39 -26.31 21.45
CA PRO A 240 -90.40 -26.43 20.38
C PRO A 240 -90.51 -25.29 19.36
N VAL A 241 -91.62 -24.53 19.35
CA VAL A 241 -91.86 -23.43 18.41
C VAL A 241 -91.30 -22.12 19.00
N PRO A 242 -90.30 -21.46 18.36
CA PRO A 242 -89.64 -20.28 18.92
C PRO A 242 -90.57 -19.12 19.28
N LEU A 243 -91.62 -18.90 18.48
CA LEU A 243 -92.58 -17.82 18.71
C LEU A 243 -93.40 -18.06 19.99
N VAL A 244 -93.84 -19.29 20.22
CA VAL A 244 -94.58 -19.70 21.43
C VAL A 244 -93.66 -19.68 22.65
N ARG A 245 -92.43 -20.14 22.47
CA ARG A 245 -91.39 -20.13 23.51
C ARG A 245 -91.09 -18.72 24.00
N SER A 246 -90.99 -17.74 23.09
CA SER A 246 -90.80 -16.34 23.42
C SER A 246 -91.91 -15.81 24.35
N GLU A 247 -93.17 -16.18 24.09
CA GLU A 247 -94.31 -15.78 24.92
C GLU A 247 -94.30 -16.43 26.32
N GLN A 248 -93.75 -17.64 26.44
CA GLN A 248 -93.59 -18.39 27.70
C GLN A 248 -92.44 -17.87 28.58
N THR A 249 -91.64 -16.92 28.09
CA THR A 249 -90.47 -16.40 28.83
C THR A 249 -90.91 -15.66 30.10
N ALA A 250 -90.42 -16.11 31.25
CA ALA A 250 -90.60 -15.50 32.56
C ALA A 250 -89.60 -14.36 32.80
N GLY A 251 -88.39 -14.51 32.28
CA GLY A 251 -87.27 -13.59 32.46
C GLY A 251 -86.01 -14.16 31.83
N MET A 252 -84.87 -13.59 32.19
CA MET A 252 -83.60 -13.93 31.55
C MET A 252 -82.45 -13.87 32.56
N VAL A 253 -81.63 -14.91 32.60
CA VAL A 253 -80.31 -14.84 33.24
C VAL A 253 -79.37 -14.17 32.27
N VAL A 254 -78.76 -13.08 32.71
CA VAL A 254 -77.80 -12.32 31.93
C VAL A 254 -76.45 -12.39 32.64
N GLN A 255 -75.43 -12.87 31.94
CA GLN A 255 -74.05 -12.94 32.42
C GLN A 255 -73.17 -12.12 31.47
N VAL A 256 -72.37 -11.17 31.98
CA VAL A 256 -71.36 -10.47 31.18
C VAL A 256 -69.96 -10.92 31.61
N LEU A 257 -69.14 -11.28 30.63
CA LEU A 257 -67.73 -11.60 30.81
C LEU A 257 -66.86 -10.47 30.27
N SER A 258 -65.80 -10.12 31.00
CA SER A 258 -64.76 -9.18 30.57
C SER A 258 -63.77 -9.90 29.65
N LEU A 259 -63.67 -9.47 28.40
CA LEU A 259 -62.80 -10.09 27.40
C LEU A 259 -61.31 -9.94 27.76
N ASP A 260 -60.93 -8.78 28.29
CA ASP A 260 -59.57 -8.49 28.76
C ASP A 260 -59.12 -9.44 29.87
N ARG A 261 -60.03 -9.77 30.79
CA ARG A 261 -59.77 -10.73 31.86
C ARG A 261 -59.93 -12.18 31.41
N LEU A 262 -60.81 -12.46 30.46
CA LEU A 262 -60.99 -13.80 29.89
C LEU A 262 -59.74 -14.26 29.13
N VAL A 263 -59.13 -13.35 28.35
CA VAL A 263 -57.94 -13.60 27.51
C VAL A 263 -56.66 -13.09 28.19
N SER A 264 -56.71 -12.79 29.49
CA SER A 264 -55.56 -12.22 30.22
C SER A 264 -54.37 -13.17 30.20
N LEU A 265 -53.22 -12.68 29.77
CA LEU A 265 -51.96 -13.40 29.85
C LEU A 265 -51.24 -13.10 31.16
N THR A 266 -50.41 -14.05 31.63
CA THR A 266 -49.45 -13.74 32.71
C THR A 266 -48.46 -12.66 32.24
N PRO A 267 -47.90 -11.83 33.15
CA PRO A 267 -47.00 -10.73 32.75
C PRO A 267 -45.84 -11.16 31.83
N ASN A 268 -45.29 -12.37 32.05
CA ASN A 268 -44.23 -12.94 31.22
C ASN A 268 -44.69 -13.34 29.81
N MET A 269 -45.95 -13.75 29.65
CA MET A 269 -46.53 -14.08 28.35
C MET A 269 -47.00 -12.83 27.61
N ALA A 270 -47.54 -11.85 28.33
CA ALA A 270 -48.08 -10.60 27.78
C ALA A 270 -47.04 -9.75 27.03
N THR A 271 -45.75 -9.91 27.37
CA THR A 271 -44.63 -9.22 26.69
C THR A 271 -44.17 -9.92 25.41
N ARG A 272 -44.42 -11.23 25.27
CA ARG A 272 -43.88 -12.08 24.20
C ARG A 272 -44.93 -12.57 23.20
N TYR A 273 -46.20 -12.57 23.59
CA TYR A 273 -47.30 -13.09 22.80
C TYR A 273 -48.39 -12.03 22.68
N SER A 274 -48.92 -11.92 21.46
CA SER A 274 -50.15 -11.21 21.19
C SER A 274 -51.27 -12.22 21.00
N VAL A 275 -52.41 -11.95 21.60
CA VAL A 275 -53.59 -12.80 21.48
C VAL A 275 -54.72 -11.95 20.95
N ALA A 276 -55.40 -12.47 19.94
CA ALA A 276 -56.57 -11.86 19.38
C ALA A 276 -57.72 -12.86 19.31
N LEU A 277 -58.92 -12.39 19.58
CA LEU A 277 -60.15 -13.14 19.38
C LEU A 277 -60.87 -12.51 18.19
N GLN A 278 -61.19 -13.32 17.18
CA GLN A 278 -61.88 -12.88 15.97
C GLN A 278 -63.16 -13.66 15.77
N ARG A 279 -64.20 -13.05 15.22
CA ARG A 279 -65.44 -13.77 14.91
C ARG A 279 -65.33 -14.52 13.58
N LYS A 280 -65.80 -15.77 13.57
CA LYS A 280 -65.80 -16.67 12.42
C LYS A 280 -66.83 -16.27 11.36
N ASP A 281 -67.94 -15.66 11.78
CA ASP A 281 -68.95 -15.12 10.88
C ASP A 281 -68.51 -13.74 10.39
N SER A 282 -68.40 -13.54 9.07
CA SER A 282 -68.29 -12.21 8.48
C SER A 282 -69.51 -11.37 8.91
N ALA A 283 -69.27 -10.35 9.74
CA ALA A 283 -70.34 -9.50 10.25
C ALA A 283 -71.15 -8.87 9.10
N PRO A 284 -72.47 -8.66 9.27
CA PRO A 284 -73.22 -7.73 8.41
C PRO A 284 -72.51 -6.37 8.46
N SER A 285 -72.34 -5.75 7.29
CA SER A 285 -71.62 -4.49 7.06
C SER A 285 -71.69 -3.49 8.22
N GLY A 286 -70.54 -3.22 8.87
CA GLY A 286 -70.40 -2.11 9.82
C GLY A 286 -69.67 -2.42 11.14
N TYR A 287 -69.43 -3.69 11.49
CA TYR A 287 -68.72 -4.06 12.72
C TYR A 287 -67.36 -4.70 12.41
N ASP A 288 -66.32 -4.24 13.13
CA ASP A 288 -64.95 -4.76 13.01
C ASP A 288 -64.92 -6.24 13.45
N PRO A 289 -64.43 -7.19 12.63
CA PRO A 289 -64.39 -8.62 12.99
C PRO A 289 -63.41 -8.95 14.14
N LEU A 290 -62.62 -7.96 14.55
CA LEU A 290 -61.58 -8.06 15.57
C LEU A 290 -62.11 -7.62 16.93
N ILE A 291 -62.30 -8.59 17.83
CA ILE A 291 -63.05 -8.39 19.07
C ILE A 291 -62.17 -7.94 20.22
N TYR A 292 -60.95 -8.44 20.29
CA TYR A 292 -59.96 -8.06 21.28
C TYR A 292 -58.57 -8.34 20.70
N ARG A 293 -57.61 -7.44 20.95
CA ARG A 293 -56.21 -7.66 20.61
C ARG A 293 -55.33 -7.14 21.74
N HIS A 294 -54.68 -8.05 22.45
CA HIS A 294 -53.52 -7.68 23.27
C HIS A 294 -52.33 -7.50 22.34
N GLN A 295 -51.87 -6.25 22.16
CA GLN A 295 -50.78 -5.93 21.25
C GLN A 295 -49.43 -6.05 21.98
N GLN A 296 -48.49 -6.78 21.38
CA GLN A 296 -47.11 -6.88 21.86
C GLN A 296 -46.48 -5.48 21.92
N GLN A 297 -45.87 -5.16 23.07
CA GLN A 297 -45.40 -3.81 23.40
C GLN A 297 -44.18 -3.38 22.58
N ASP A 298 -43.34 -4.34 22.15
CA ASP A 298 -42.17 -4.10 21.32
C ASP A 298 -42.37 -4.59 19.89
N ARG A 299 -42.42 -3.65 18.94
CA ARG A 299 -42.32 -3.98 17.51
C ARG A 299 -40.83 -4.13 17.16
N PRO A 300 -40.40 -5.26 16.57
CA PRO A 300 -39.03 -5.36 16.10
C PRO A 300 -38.76 -4.37 14.96
N GLY A 301 -37.50 -3.98 14.79
CA GLY A 301 -37.06 -3.12 13.68
C GLY A 301 -37.34 -3.73 12.30
N TRP A 302 -37.38 -2.89 11.27
CA TRP A 302 -37.76 -3.27 9.90
C TRP A 302 -36.94 -4.46 9.33
N LEU A 303 -35.64 -4.54 9.64
CA LEU A 303 -34.77 -5.64 9.23
C LEU A 303 -35.19 -6.98 9.84
N ALA A 304 -35.54 -6.99 11.12
CA ALA A 304 -36.00 -8.20 11.81
C ALA A 304 -37.38 -8.64 11.31
N GLN A 305 -38.25 -7.72 10.90
CA GLN A 305 -39.54 -8.06 10.26
C GLN A 305 -39.36 -8.72 8.88
N TRP A 306 -38.33 -8.34 8.14
CA TRP A 306 -38.05 -8.92 6.82
C TRP A 306 -37.37 -10.30 6.92
N LEU A 307 -36.50 -10.49 7.90
CA LEU A 307 -35.73 -11.72 8.08
C LEU A 307 -36.47 -12.81 8.88
N LEU A 308 -37.36 -12.44 9.80
CA LEU A 308 -38.01 -13.37 10.73
C LEU A 308 -39.53 -13.35 10.57
N PRO A 309 -40.16 -14.47 10.18
CA PRO A 309 -41.62 -14.55 10.08
C PRO A 309 -42.28 -14.44 11.45
N ALA A 310 -43.50 -13.89 11.49
CA ALA A 310 -44.33 -14.02 12.68
C ALA A 310 -44.93 -15.43 12.72
N LEU A 311 -44.88 -16.07 13.89
CA LEU A 311 -45.61 -17.31 14.12
C LEU A 311 -47.04 -16.97 14.49
N GLU A 312 -47.99 -17.51 13.74
CA GLU A 312 -49.42 -17.32 13.95
C GLU A 312 -50.11 -18.68 13.94
N ILE A 313 -50.77 -19.02 15.04
CA ILE A 313 -51.62 -20.20 15.13
C ILE A 313 -53.05 -19.72 15.38
N ARG A 314 -53.98 -20.24 14.57
CA ARG A 314 -55.41 -19.98 14.69
C ARG A 314 -56.14 -21.25 15.07
N LYS A 315 -57.06 -21.15 16.02
CA LYS A 315 -57.91 -22.28 16.41
C LYS A 315 -59.32 -21.82 16.75
N SER A 316 -60.31 -22.50 16.20
CA SER A 316 -61.74 -22.28 16.51
C SER A 316 -62.02 -22.73 17.94
N LEU A 317 -62.83 -21.96 18.67
CA LEU A 317 -63.39 -22.41 19.94
C LEU A 317 -64.59 -23.32 19.65
N ASP A 318 -64.51 -24.58 20.05
CA ASP A 318 -65.55 -25.60 19.82
C ASP A 318 -66.69 -25.47 20.85
N THR A 319 -67.36 -24.32 20.88
CA THR A 319 -68.52 -24.07 21.75
C THR A 319 -69.70 -23.58 20.92
N PRO A 320 -70.92 -24.15 21.07
CA PRO A 320 -72.08 -23.85 20.21
C PRO A 320 -72.48 -22.36 20.16
N TYR A 321 -72.16 -21.61 21.20
CA TYR A 321 -72.60 -20.24 21.45
C TYR A 321 -71.54 -19.18 21.15
N LEU A 322 -70.28 -19.58 20.90
CA LEU A 322 -69.17 -18.65 20.64
C LEU A 322 -68.52 -18.95 19.28
N PRO A 323 -68.94 -18.27 18.20
CA PRO A 323 -68.34 -18.40 16.88
C PRO A 323 -67.02 -17.61 16.80
N TYR A 324 -66.07 -17.86 17.70
CA TYR A 324 -64.82 -17.12 17.79
C TYR A 324 -63.60 -18.00 17.47
N GLU A 325 -62.64 -17.42 16.74
CA GLU A 325 -61.33 -17.96 16.43
C GLU A 325 -60.27 -17.26 17.29
N LEU A 326 -59.54 -18.06 18.06
CA LEU A 326 -58.39 -17.60 18.83
C LEU A 326 -57.17 -17.55 17.92
N THR A 327 -56.58 -16.37 17.80
CA THR A 327 -55.30 -16.17 17.10
C THR A 327 -54.23 -15.85 18.13
N VAL A 328 -53.23 -16.72 18.26
CA VAL A 328 -52.04 -16.44 19.07
C VAL A 328 -50.89 -16.15 18.13
N ARG A 329 -50.29 -14.97 18.26
CA ARG A 329 -49.20 -14.52 17.43
C ARG A 329 -47.97 -14.19 18.27
N ARG A 330 -46.82 -14.71 17.87
CA ARG A 330 -45.50 -14.42 18.45
C ARG A 330 -44.60 -13.88 17.35
N GLN A 331 -43.98 -12.73 17.60
CA GLN A 331 -42.92 -12.24 16.75
C GLN A 331 -41.61 -12.92 17.15
N LEU A 332 -40.93 -13.56 16.20
CA LEU A 332 -39.61 -14.13 16.43
C LEU A 332 -38.60 -13.00 16.66
N SER A 333 -37.66 -13.21 17.58
CA SER A 333 -36.54 -12.29 17.86
C SER A 333 -35.25 -13.08 17.99
N PHE A 334 -34.13 -12.44 17.62
CA PHE A 334 -32.77 -12.97 17.79
C PHE A 334 -32.21 -12.75 19.21
N ASP A 335 -33.08 -12.61 20.22
CA ASP A 335 -32.62 -12.33 21.59
C ASP A 335 -31.89 -13.50 22.25
N ARG A 336 -31.99 -14.71 21.66
CA ARG A 336 -31.44 -15.94 22.23
C ARG A 336 -30.18 -16.47 21.58
N THR A 337 -29.79 -16.01 20.38
CA THR A 337 -28.48 -16.39 19.83
C THR A 337 -27.43 -15.77 20.72
N ALA A 338 -26.97 -16.54 21.70
CA ALA A 338 -26.10 -16.03 22.73
C ALA A 338 -24.82 -15.52 22.07
N PRO A 339 -24.24 -14.39 22.51
CA PRO A 339 -22.93 -13.96 22.03
C PRO A 339 -21.88 -15.07 22.18
N LEU A 340 -22.07 -15.98 23.14
CA LEU A 340 -21.29 -17.20 23.30
C LEU A 340 -21.39 -18.16 22.11
N GLU A 341 -22.56 -18.38 21.53
CA GLU A 341 -22.73 -19.27 20.37
C GLU A 341 -22.05 -18.70 19.13
N LEU A 342 -22.21 -17.39 18.89
CA LEU A 342 -21.48 -16.67 17.83
C LEU A 342 -19.95 -16.82 18.00
N LEU A 343 -19.46 -16.68 19.23
CA LEU A 343 -18.04 -16.79 19.55
C LEU A 343 -17.54 -18.22 19.37
N LEU A 344 -18.33 -19.23 19.80
CA LEU A 344 -18.01 -20.64 19.58
C LEU A 344 -18.02 -21.00 18.10
N SER A 345 -19.01 -20.57 17.31
CA SER A 345 -19.04 -20.78 15.86
C SER A 345 -17.85 -20.12 15.16
N ALA A 346 -17.44 -18.92 15.59
CA ALA A 346 -16.25 -18.25 15.09
C ALA A 346 -14.95 -19.00 15.44
N LEU A 347 -14.85 -19.52 16.67
CA LEU A 347 -13.69 -20.29 17.13
C LEU A 347 -13.58 -21.65 16.43
N PHE A 348 -14.68 -22.39 16.33
CA PHE A 348 -14.70 -23.71 15.68
C PHE A 348 -14.46 -23.62 14.18
N SER A 349 -14.95 -22.57 13.51
CA SER A 349 -14.68 -22.33 12.08
C SER A 349 -13.20 -22.00 11.80
N MET A 350 -12.45 -21.45 12.77
CA MET A 350 -11.02 -21.17 12.58
C MET A 350 -10.17 -22.43 12.47
N VAL A 351 -10.54 -23.53 13.13
CA VAL A 351 -9.76 -24.78 13.16
C VAL A 351 -9.49 -25.36 11.75
N PRO A 352 -10.51 -25.60 10.89
CA PRO A 352 -10.27 -26.14 9.54
C PRO A 352 -9.50 -25.16 8.64
N ALA A 353 -9.75 -23.85 8.75
CA ALA A 353 -9.00 -22.84 8.01
C ALA A 353 -7.51 -22.81 8.41
N TYR A 354 -7.24 -22.96 9.71
CA TYR A 354 -5.89 -23.03 10.26
C TYR A 354 -5.15 -24.30 9.83
N LEU A 355 -5.82 -25.46 9.87
CA LEU A 355 -5.26 -26.73 9.38
C LEU A 355 -4.92 -26.67 7.89
N LEU A 356 -5.81 -26.11 7.07
CA LEU A 356 -5.55 -25.91 5.64
C LEU A 356 -4.32 -25.01 5.42
N LEU A 357 -4.16 -23.96 6.22
CA LEU A 357 -3.03 -23.04 6.13
C LEU A 357 -1.71 -23.75 6.46
N ILE A 358 -1.70 -24.60 7.50
CA ILE A 358 -0.54 -25.44 7.85
C ILE A 358 -0.20 -26.40 6.72
N ILE A 359 -1.20 -27.10 6.15
CA ILE A 359 -0.97 -28.04 5.05
C ILE A 359 -0.37 -27.33 3.84
N LEU A 360 -0.92 -26.18 3.46
CA LEU A 360 -0.40 -25.39 2.34
C LEU A 360 1.02 -24.88 2.59
N ALA A 361 1.33 -24.45 3.82
CA ALA A 361 2.67 -24.01 4.20
C ALA A 361 3.69 -25.16 4.17
N LEU A 362 3.32 -26.35 4.66
CA LEU A 362 4.17 -27.56 4.61
C LEU A 362 4.43 -28.02 3.16
N LEU A 363 3.40 -28.00 2.31
CA LEU A 363 3.54 -28.34 0.89
C LEU A 363 4.45 -27.36 0.16
N ALA A 364 4.33 -26.06 0.44
CA ALA A 364 5.20 -25.03 -0.13
C ALA A 364 6.66 -25.22 0.32
N GLN A 365 6.88 -25.49 1.61
CA GLN A 365 8.22 -25.72 2.15
C GLN A 365 8.88 -26.98 1.56
N ASN A 366 8.14 -28.07 1.42
CA ASN A 366 8.65 -29.30 0.81
C ASN A 366 9.00 -29.11 -0.68
N ARG A 367 8.17 -28.38 -1.43
CA ARG A 367 8.48 -28.02 -2.83
C ARG A 367 9.77 -27.23 -2.92
N GLN A 368 9.90 -26.19 -2.10
CA GLN A 368 11.08 -25.33 -2.10
C GLN A 368 12.36 -26.10 -1.73
N ALA A 369 12.28 -27.03 -0.76
CA ALA A 369 13.41 -27.87 -0.38
C ALA A 369 13.84 -28.82 -1.52
N GLN A 370 12.88 -29.37 -2.27
CA GLN A 370 13.17 -30.24 -3.42
C GLN A 370 13.81 -29.45 -4.57
N GLU A 371 13.25 -28.29 -4.92
CA GLU A 371 13.78 -27.42 -5.97
C GLU A 371 15.21 -26.98 -5.64
N GLN A 372 15.48 -26.56 -4.39
CA GLN A 372 16.82 -26.17 -3.96
C GLN A 372 17.85 -27.30 -4.03
N ALA A 373 17.45 -28.53 -3.71
CA ALA A 373 18.36 -29.68 -3.79
C ALA A 373 18.71 -30.04 -5.24
N GLN A 374 17.73 -29.97 -6.16
CA GLN A 374 17.95 -30.20 -7.58
C GLN A 374 18.79 -29.09 -8.21
N ASP A 375 18.48 -27.82 -7.92
CA ASP A 375 19.25 -26.67 -8.37
C ASP A 375 20.71 -26.75 -7.92
N ARG A 376 20.97 -27.19 -6.69
CA ARG A 376 22.33 -27.30 -6.16
C ARG A 376 23.17 -28.32 -6.92
N LEU A 377 22.61 -29.50 -7.19
CA LEU A 377 23.26 -30.55 -7.98
C LEU A 377 23.47 -30.14 -9.44
N HIS A 378 22.49 -29.48 -10.06
CA HIS A 378 22.61 -28.96 -11.41
C HIS A 378 23.68 -27.87 -11.50
N ARG A 379 23.68 -26.91 -10.57
CA ARG A 379 24.69 -25.85 -10.52
C ARG A 379 26.09 -26.38 -10.26
N GLU A 380 26.27 -27.39 -9.40
CA GLU A 380 27.61 -27.99 -9.18
C GLU A 380 28.14 -28.67 -10.45
N ARG A 381 27.29 -29.39 -11.20
CA ARG A 381 27.67 -30.00 -12.48
C ARG A 381 27.94 -28.98 -13.57
N GLU A 382 27.06 -27.99 -13.71
CA GLU A 382 27.27 -26.88 -14.65
C GLU A 382 28.54 -26.12 -14.29
N TYR A 383 28.77 -25.80 -13.01
CA TYR A 383 29.99 -25.12 -12.56
C TYR A 383 31.24 -25.94 -12.87
N ALA A 384 31.24 -27.26 -12.67
CA ALA A 384 32.39 -28.11 -13.02
C ALA A 384 32.65 -28.15 -14.53
N MET A 385 31.60 -28.25 -15.36
CA MET A 385 31.71 -28.25 -16.82
C MET A 385 32.12 -26.87 -17.36
N VAL A 386 31.55 -25.79 -16.83
CA VAL A 386 31.89 -24.41 -17.17
C VAL A 386 33.31 -24.08 -16.71
N ALA A 387 33.73 -24.55 -15.53
CA ALA A 387 35.10 -24.40 -15.05
C ALA A 387 36.08 -25.10 -16.00
N LEU A 388 35.86 -26.39 -16.35
CA LEU A 388 36.72 -27.13 -17.28
C LEU A 388 36.70 -26.56 -18.70
N SER A 389 35.54 -26.07 -19.16
CA SER A 389 35.36 -25.41 -20.46
C SER A 389 36.03 -24.03 -20.51
N GLY A 390 36.05 -23.33 -19.37
CA GLY A 390 36.70 -22.02 -19.20
C GLY A 390 38.20 -22.09 -18.97
N ILE A 391 38.79 -23.27 -18.71
CA ILE A 391 40.25 -23.43 -18.68
C ILE A 391 40.80 -23.16 -20.08
N SER A 392 41.66 -22.15 -20.19
CA SER A 392 42.27 -21.73 -21.46
C SER A 392 43.37 -22.67 -21.95
N ASP A 393 43.97 -23.45 -21.05
CA ASP A 393 44.91 -24.52 -21.40
C ASP A 393 44.13 -25.74 -21.93
N ALA A 394 44.68 -26.44 -22.91
CA ALA A 394 44.12 -27.72 -23.35
C ALA A 394 44.18 -28.72 -22.20
N VAL A 395 43.04 -29.35 -21.88
CA VAL A 395 42.92 -30.39 -20.86
C VAL A 395 42.38 -31.65 -21.52
N ILE A 396 43.13 -32.75 -21.36
CA ILE A 396 42.77 -34.07 -21.87
C ILE A 396 42.82 -35.05 -20.71
N SER A 397 41.71 -35.71 -20.40
CA SER A 397 41.70 -36.82 -19.44
C SER A 397 41.79 -38.15 -20.17
N ILE A 398 42.68 -39.02 -19.73
CA ILE A 398 42.85 -40.38 -20.25
C ILE A 398 42.56 -41.40 -19.15
N ASP A 399 42.13 -42.59 -19.54
CA ASP A 399 42.04 -43.75 -18.63
C ASP A 399 43.37 -44.50 -18.49
N ILE A 400 43.36 -45.56 -17.68
CA ILE A 400 44.52 -46.44 -17.44
C ILE A 400 45.03 -47.14 -18.70
N ASP A 401 44.19 -47.30 -19.72
CA ASP A 401 44.56 -47.90 -21.00
C ASP A 401 45.07 -46.83 -21.99
N LEU A 402 45.29 -45.59 -21.54
CA LEU A 402 45.70 -44.44 -22.35
C LEU A 402 44.64 -44.02 -23.39
N SER A 403 43.37 -44.32 -23.14
CA SER A 403 42.25 -43.96 -24.00
C SER A 403 41.63 -42.65 -23.53
N ILE A 404 41.32 -41.77 -24.47
CA ILE A 404 40.79 -40.43 -24.17
C ILE A 404 39.34 -40.53 -23.66
N ARG A 405 39.06 -39.96 -22.48
CA ARG A 405 37.72 -39.84 -21.90
C ARG A 405 37.09 -38.47 -22.05
N TYR A 406 37.90 -37.41 -22.07
CA TYR A 406 37.41 -36.03 -22.10
C TYR A 406 38.44 -35.12 -22.74
N LEU A 407 37.95 -34.17 -23.54
CA LEU A 407 38.66 -33.00 -24.03
C LEU A 407 37.86 -31.76 -23.66
N ASN A 408 38.53 -30.73 -23.16
CA ASN A 408 37.92 -29.40 -23.07
C ASN A 408 37.95 -28.69 -24.44
N PRO A 409 37.17 -27.61 -24.66
CA PRO A 409 37.15 -26.88 -25.92
C PRO A 409 38.50 -26.27 -26.34
N ALA A 410 39.36 -25.92 -25.38
CA ALA A 410 40.72 -25.45 -25.66
C ALA A 410 41.56 -26.54 -26.34
N ALA A 411 41.48 -27.79 -25.86
CA ALA A 411 42.11 -28.94 -26.49
C ALA A 411 41.55 -29.21 -27.90
N GLU A 412 40.23 -29.09 -28.09
CA GLU A 412 39.62 -29.25 -29.43
C GLU A 412 40.17 -28.24 -30.44
N THR A 413 40.29 -26.98 -29.99
CA THR A 413 40.75 -25.88 -30.86
C THR A 413 42.22 -26.02 -31.21
N LEU A 414 43.08 -26.28 -30.21
CA LEU A 414 44.52 -26.43 -30.41
C LEU A 414 44.87 -27.67 -31.25
N LEU A 415 44.18 -28.79 -31.04
CA LEU A 415 44.42 -30.02 -31.82
C LEU A 415 43.68 -30.05 -33.17
N GLY A 416 42.68 -29.19 -33.37
CA GLY A 416 41.85 -29.19 -34.57
C GLY A 416 40.94 -30.42 -34.68
N LEU A 417 40.58 -31.04 -33.55
CA LEU A 417 39.82 -32.29 -33.47
C LEU A 417 38.65 -32.13 -32.50
N LYS A 418 37.45 -32.60 -32.87
CA LYS A 418 36.29 -32.59 -31.98
C LYS A 418 36.41 -33.67 -30.92
N ALA A 419 35.92 -33.38 -29.71
CA ALA A 419 35.92 -34.29 -28.56
C ALA A 419 35.17 -35.59 -28.88
N LEU A 420 34.12 -35.52 -29.70
CA LEU A 420 33.35 -36.69 -30.15
C LEU A 420 34.21 -37.65 -30.99
N ASP A 421 35.09 -37.11 -31.83
CA ASP A 421 35.95 -37.88 -32.73
C ASP A 421 37.18 -38.43 -32.00
N ALA A 422 37.66 -37.73 -30.97
CA ALA A 422 38.80 -38.11 -30.16
C ALA A 422 38.45 -39.09 -29.02
N ALA A 423 37.17 -39.16 -28.61
CA ALA A 423 36.72 -40.06 -27.56
C ALA A 423 37.07 -41.53 -27.87
N GLN A 424 37.55 -42.25 -26.86
CA GLN A 424 37.99 -43.66 -26.94
C GLN A 424 39.18 -43.95 -27.85
N ARG A 425 39.76 -42.97 -28.55
CA ARG A 425 41.05 -43.14 -29.25
C ARG A 425 42.21 -43.17 -28.25
N LYS A 426 43.32 -43.81 -28.62
CA LYS A 426 44.54 -43.80 -27.79
C LYS A 426 45.23 -42.44 -27.88
N LEU A 427 45.74 -41.94 -26.75
CA LEU A 427 46.36 -40.62 -26.68
C LEU A 427 47.46 -40.40 -27.73
N HIS A 428 48.35 -41.37 -27.94
CA HIS A 428 49.47 -41.28 -28.90
C HIS A 428 49.04 -41.16 -30.38
N GLN A 429 47.78 -41.50 -30.69
CA GLN A 429 47.21 -41.36 -32.04
C GLN A 429 46.73 -39.93 -32.29
N VAL A 430 46.42 -39.19 -31.23
CA VAL A 430 45.82 -37.84 -31.27
C VAL A 430 46.83 -36.76 -30.92
N VAL A 431 47.71 -37.02 -29.94
CA VAL A 431 48.76 -36.11 -29.49
C VAL A 431 50.11 -36.81 -29.62
N ARG A 432 51.00 -36.24 -30.44
CA ARG A 432 52.40 -36.67 -30.54
C ARG A 432 53.29 -35.56 -30.00
N LEU A 433 53.93 -35.85 -28.87
CA LEU A 433 54.86 -34.94 -28.21
C LEU A 433 56.25 -35.15 -28.81
N ASN A 434 56.79 -34.10 -29.43
CA ASN A 434 58.10 -34.09 -30.03
C ASN A 434 59.00 -33.05 -29.34
N TYR A 435 60.32 -33.20 -29.45
CA TYR A 435 61.30 -32.31 -28.80
C TYR A 435 62.36 -31.85 -29.78
N GLU A 436 62.57 -30.54 -29.92
CA GLU A 436 63.63 -29.98 -30.80
C GLU A 436 65.00 -29.98 -30.09
N PHE A 437 66.06 -30.41 -30.79
CA PHE A 437 67.45 -30.41 -30.28
C PHE A 437 67.73 -31.30 -29.05
N ALA A 438 66.90 -32.31 -28.77
CA ALA A 438 67.15 -33.26 -27.70
C ALA A 438 68.43 -34.09 -27.98
N ARG A 439 69.44 -33.98 -27.10
CA ARG A 439 70.70 -34.75 -27.19
C ARG A 439 70.58 -36.17 -26.61
N GLN A 440 69.48 -36.48 -25.94
CA GLN A 440 69.13 -37.79 -25.37
C GLN A 440 67.65 -38.10 -25.66
N VAL A 441 67.28 -39.37 -25.73
CA VAL A 441 65.88 -39.80 -25.86
C VAL A 441 65.16 -39.50 -24.54
N GLU A 442 64.27 -38.51 -24.52
CA GLU A 442 63.41 -38.26 -23.35
C GLU A 442 62.35 -39.38 -23.22
N GLU A 443 62.18 -39.92 -22.01
CA GLU A 443 61.09 -40.84 -21.67
C GLU A 443 59.72 -40.18 -21.89
N ASP A 444 58.73 -40.94 -22.35
CA ASP A 444 57.35 -40.46 -22.53
C ASP A 444 56.79 -39.92 -21.19
N PRO A 445 56.46 -38.61 -21.10
CA PRO A 445 55.99 -37.99 -19.86
C PRO A 445 54.69 -38.60 -19.35
N VAL A 446 53.85 -39.16 -20.24
CA VAL A 446 52.60 -39.83 -19.87
C VAL A 446 52.90 -41.15 -19.17
N HIS A 447 53.84 -41.92 -19.70
CA HIS A 447 54.26 -43.18 -19.09
C HIS A 447 54.90 -42.93 -17.72
N LYS A 448 55.75 -41.91 -17.62
CA LYS A 448 56.42 -41.50 -16.38
C LYS A 448 55.43 -41.07 -15.30
N ALA A 449 54.41 -40.28 -15.65
CA ALA A 449 53.39 -39.81 -14.71
C ALA A 449 52.52 -40.96 -14.15
N ILE A 450 52.16 -41.93 -14.99
CA ILE A 450 51.36 -43.10 -14.58
C ILE A 450 52.18 -44.06 -13.71
N GLN A 451 53.42 -44.37 -14.12
CA GLN A 451 54.27 -45.32 -13.42
C GLN A 451 54.75 -44.79 -12.06
N ARG A 452 55.16 -43.52 -12.01
CA ARG A 452 55.68 -42.89 -10.78
C ARG A 452 54.57 -42.29 -9.91
N ARG A 453 53.34 -42.15 -10.43
CA ARG A 453 52.20 -41.48 -9.77
C ARG A 453 52.54 -40.06 -9.30
N GLU A 454 53.32 -39.36 -10.11
CA GLU A 454 53.73 -37.98 -9.86
C GLU A 454 53.41 -37.11 -11.08
N THR A 455 53.21 -35.82 -10.86
CA THR A 455 53.05 -34.86 -11.96
C THR A 455 54.36 -34.67 -12.69
N VAL A 456 54.35 -34.83 -14.01
CA VAL A 456 55.52 -34.66 -14.89
C VAL A 456 55.32 -33.43 -15.76
N LEU A 457 56.26 -32.49 -15.70
CA LEU A 457 56.28 -31.31 -16.57
C LEU A 457 56.81 -31.68 -17.97
N LEU A 458 56.24 -31.09 -19.01
CA LEU A 458 56.75 -31.19 -20.38
C LEU A 458 58.03 -30.35 -20.51
N ALA A 459 58.97 -30.80 -21.34
CA ALA A 459 60.21 -30.07 -21.59
C ALA A 459 59.94 -28.73 -22.31
N GLN A 460 60.80 -27.72 -22.09
CA GLN A 460 60.62 -26.35 -22.61
C GLN A 460 60.62 -26.23 -24.15
N ASN A 461 61.14 -27.24 -24.82
CA ASN A 461 61.25 -27.39 -26.28
C ASN A 461 60.25 -28.42 -26.83
N CYS A 462 59.23 -28.78 -26.04
CA CYS A 462 58.18 -29.68 -26.47
C CYS A 462 57.28 -28.99 -27.50
N TYR A 463 57.03 -29.65 -28.62
CA TYR A 463 56.10 -29.20 -29.63
C TYR A 463 55.19 -30.35 -30.07
N LEU A 464 53.99 -29.99 -30.51
CA LEU A 464 53.06 -30.91 -31.16
C LEU A 464 52.92 -30.55 -32.63
N ILE A 465 52.63 -31.57 -33.45
CA ILE A 465 52.29 -31.39 -34.86
C ILE A 465 50.79 -31.55 -34.99
N ARG A 466 50.13 -30.49 -35.45
CA ARG A 466 48.68 -30.47 -35.66
C ARG A 466 48.32 -31.24 -36.93
N SER A 467 47.04 -31.58 -37.10
CA SER A 467 46.54 -32.34 -38.25
C SER A 467 46.76 -31.64 -39.60
N ASP A 468 46.95 -30.32 -39.60
CA ASP A 468 47.30 -29.47 -40.76
C ASP A 468 48.81 -29.42 -41.05
N GLY A 469 49.65 -30.07 -40.22
CA GLY A 469 51.10 -30.10 -40.35
C GLY A 469 51.83 -28.94 -39.65
N GLU A 470 51.12 -28.02 -39.00
CA GLU A 470 51.73 -26.90 -38.26
C GLU A 470 52.41 -27.39 -36.98
N LYS A 471 53.59 -26.84 -36.67
CA LYS A 471 54.31 -27.08 -35.42
C LYS A 471 53.87 -26.07 -34.36
N LEU A 472 53.32 -26.57 -33.26
CA LEU A 472 52.88 -25.76 -32.13
C LEU A 472 53.80 -25.99 -30.93
N LEU A 473 54.51 -24.95 -30.49
CA LEU A 473 55.35 -25.02 -29.30
C LEU A 473 54.48 -24.94 -28.04
N ILE A 474 54.56 -25.97 -27.20
CA ILE A 474 53.67 -26.13 -26.06
C ILE A 474 54.42 -26.22 -24.73
N GLU A 475 53.80 -25.68 -23.70
CA GLU A 475 54.21 -25.87 -22.31
C GLU A 475 53.06 -26.57 -21.58
N GLY A 476 53.36 -27.52 -20.69
CA GLY A 476 52.32 -28.30 -20.05
C GLY A 476 52.82 -29.30 -19.01
N SER A 477 51.89 -30.13 -18.51
CA SER A 477 52.18 -31.20 -17.58
C SER A 477 51.21 -32.38 -17.72
N VAL A 478 51.65 -33.56 -17.27
CA VAL A 478 50.81 -34.75 -17.11
C VAL A 478 50.69 -35.06 -15.63
N SER A 479 49.47 -35.13 -15.11
CA SER A 479 49.19 -35.44 -13.70
C SER A 479 48.35 -36.71 -13.56
N PRO A 480 48.66 -37.62 -12.62
CA PRO A 480 47.82 -38.80 -12.37
C PRO A 480 46.47 -38.41 -11.76
N LEU A 481 45.41 -39.14 -12.12
CA LEU A 481 44.06 -38.95 -11.59
C LEU A 481 43.69 -40.09 -10.63
N PRO A 482 43.80 -39.89 -9.30
CA PRO A 482 43.40 -40.89 -8.32
C PRO A 482 41.88 -40.98 -8.16
N GLY A 483 41.35 -42.20 -8.02
CA GLY A 483 39.95 -42.46 -7.68
C GLY A 483 39.69 -42.46 -6.18
N ARG A 484 38.40 -42.49 -5.78
CA ARG A 484 37.96 -42.45 -4.36
C ARG A 484 38.56 -43.55 -3.49
N ASP A 485 38.91 -44.70 -4.08
CA ASP A 485 39.44 -45.87 -3.36
C ASP A 485 40.98 -45.93 -3.37
N GLY A 486 41.67 -44.84 -3.77
CA GLY A 486 43.13 -44.79 -3.91
C GLY A 486 43.68 -45.53 -5.14
N ARG A 487 42.81 -46.13 -5.95
CA ARG A 487 43.15 -46.72 -7.27
C ARG A 487 43.30 -45.63 -8.32
N LEU A 488 44.28 -45.76 -9.21
CA LEU A 488 44.49 -44.83 -10.31
C LEU A 488 43.35 -44.97 -11.33
N MET A 489 42.64 -43.88 -11.63
CA MET A 489 41.60 -43.85 -12.68
C MET A 489 42.17 -43.51 -14.06
N GLY A 490 43.34 -42.87 -14.10
CA GLY A 490 44.02 -42.49 -15.34
C GLY A 490 44.97 -41.31 -15.13
N ALA A 491 45.07 -40.43 -16.11
CA ALA A 491 45.88 -39.21 -16.03
C ALA A 491 45.21 -38.03 -16.75
N VAL A 492 45.65 -36.82 -16.43
CA VAL A 492 45.23 -35.58 -17.08
C VAL A 492 46.46 -34.92 -17.70
N LEU A 493 46.44 -34.76 -19.02
CA LEU A 493 47.42 -33.99 -19.76
C LEU A 493 46.89 -32.55 -19.90
N THR A 494 47.71 -31.58 -19.52
CA THR A 494 47.45 -30.15 -19.67
C THR A 494 48.53 -29.52 -20.51
N PHE A 495 48.19 -28.68 -21.49
CA PHE A 495 49.18 -27.95 -22.29
C PHE A 495 48.61 -26.66 -22.88
N ARG A 496 49.48 -25.70 -23.20
CA ARG A 496 49.09 -24.42 -23.83
C ARG A 496 50.07 -24.00 -24.91
N ASP A 497 49.56 -23.27 -25.90
CA ASP A 497 50.37 -22.61 -26.92
C ASP A 497 51.10 -21.39 -26.34
N THR A 498 52.42 -21.36 -26.50
CA THR A 498 53.29 -20.31 -25.98
C THR A 498 53.48 -19.14 -26.96
N ALA A 499 53.13 -19.30 -28.23
CA ALA A 499 53.30 -18.27 -29.26
C ALA A 499 52.51 -16.97 -28.99
N PRO A 500 51.24 -17.00 -28.52
CA PRO A 500 50.46 -15.79 -28.25
C PRO A 500 50.95 -15.03 -27.01
N ILE A 501 51.37 -15.74 -25.96
CA ILE A 501 51.88 -15.15 -24.72
C ILE A 501 53.15 -14.35 -25.00
N ARG A 502 54.05 -14.92 -25.82
CA ARG A 502 55.29 -14.25 -26.21
C ARG A 502 55.04 -12.95 -27.00
N ARG A 503 54.05 -12.94 -27.91
CA ARG A 503 53.63 -11.73 -28.63
C ARG A 503 53.01 -10.69 -27.69
N ARG A 504 52.15 -11.10 -26.76
CA ARG A 504 51.54 -10.20 -25.77
C ARG A 504 52.57 -9.61 -24.83
N MET A 505 53.58 -10.37 -24.43
CA MET A 505 54.65 -9.88 -23.55
C MET A 505 55.47 -8.78 -24.22
N LEU A 506 55.79 -8.92 -25.50
CA LEU A 506 56.43 -7.88 -26.31
C LEU A 506 55.54 -6.63 -26.43
N ALA A 507 54.25 -6.79 -26.74
CA ALA A 507 53.30 -5.67 -26.80
C ALA A 507 53.07 -5.00 -25.43
N ALA A 508 53.11 -5.76 -24.33
CA ALA A 508 52.97 -5.23 -22.97
C ALA A 508 54.19 -4.41 -22.54
N LEU A 509 55.39 -4.80 -22.99
CA LEU A 509 56.62 -4.02 -22.83
C LEU A 509 56.49 -2.65 -23.53
N GLU A 510 56.08 -2.63 -24.80
CA GLU A 510 55.85 -1.39 -25.56
C GLU A 510 54.76 -0.51 -24.90
N ALA A 511 53.67 -1.12 -24.42
CA ALA A 511 52.63 -0.39 -23.69
C ALA A 511 53.12 0.16 -22.34
N SER A 512 54.02 -0.54 -21.65
CA SER A 512 54.62 -0.08 -20.39
C SER A 512 55.54 1.13 -20.62
N GLU A 513 56.35 1.12 -21.67
CA GLU A 513 57.18 2.27 -22.05
C GLU A 513 56.32 3.49 -22.39
N THR A 514 55.21 3.27 -23.10
CA THR A 514 54.27 4.35 -23.43
C THR A 514 53.60 4.92 -22.17
N ARG A 515 53.22 4.07 -21.20
CA ARG A 515 52.65 4.50 -19.92
C ARG A 515 53.64 5.27 -19.06
N LEU A 516 54.91 4.87 -19.05
CA LEU A 516 55.96 5.59 -18.34
C LEU A 516 56.13 7.01 -18.90
N ARG A 517 56.18 7.17 -20.23
CA ARG A 517 56.21 8.50 -20.86
C ARG A 517 54.98 9.34 -20.52
N GLN A 518 53.79 8.74 -20.48
CA GLN A 518 52.57 9.45 -20.07
C GLN A 518 52.63 9.91 -18.61
N HIS A 519 53.12 9.07 -17.70
CA HIS A 519 53.28 9.44 -16.29
C HIS A 519 54.32 10.56 -16.08
N GLU A 520 55.44 10.55 -16.82
CA GLU A 520 56.40 11.67 -16.77
C GLU A 520 55.79 12.99 -17.23
N MET A 521 55.00 12.97 -18.31
CA MET A 521 54.28 14.16 -18.78
C MET A 521 53.22 14.64 -17.80
N GLU A 522 52.53 13.72 -17.13
CA GLU A 522 51.53 14.01 -16.11
C GLU A 522 52.18 14.60 -14.84
N LEU A 523 53.32 14.06 -14.39
CA LEU A 523 54.09 14.61 -13.28
C LEU A 523 54.57 16.05 -13.58
N ALA A 524 55.06 16.32 -14.78
CA ALA A 524 55.44 17.68 -15.18
C ALA A 524 54.23 18.64 -15.22
N ARG A 525 53.04 18.15 -15.58
CA ARG A 525 51.79 18.92 -15.53
C ARG A 525 51.38 19.21 -14.09
N VAL A 526 51.43 18.21 -13.20
CA VAL A 526 51.13 18.36 -11.78
C VAL A 526 52.12 19.32 -11.12
N ALA A 527 53.41 19.27 -11.47
CA ALA A 527 54.40 20.23 -10.98
C ALA A 527 54.03 21.68 -11.36
N ARG A 528 53.66 21.95 -12.63
CA ARG A 528 53.20 23.30 -13.04
C ARG A 528 51.93 23.75 -12.33
N ILE A 529 50.98 22.84 -12.09
CA ILE A 529 49.74 23.12 -11.34
C ILE A 529 50.06 23.39 -9.85
N ASN A 530 50.98 22.64 -9.25
CA ASN A 530 51.38 22.83 -7.86
C ASN A 530 52.10 24.17 -7.67
N THR A 531 53.02 24.56 -8.56
CA THR A 531 53.63 25.90 -8.53
C THR A 531 52.59 27.01 -8.68
N MET A 532 51.55 26.79 -9.51
CA MET A 532 50.40 27.71 -9.59
C MET A 532 49.58 27.75 -8.29
N GLY A 533 49.44 26.62 -7.59
CA GLY A 533 48.80 26.51 -6.29
C GLY A 533 49.53 27.28 -5.19
N GLU A 534 50.86 27.18 -5.14
CA GLU A 534 51.72 27.93 -4.22
C GLU A 534 51.64 29.45 -4.44
N MET A 535 51.35 29.88 -5.67
CA MET A 535 51.25 31.29 -6.07
C MET A 535 49.81 31.76 -6.29
N ALA A 536 48.81 30.95 -5.90
CA ALA A 536 47.39 31.22 -6.15
C ALA A 536 46.91 32.55 -5.54
N SER A 537 47.49 32.94 -4.40
CA SER A 537 47.19 34.22 -3.74
C SER A 537 47.64 35.43 -4.58
N GLY A 538 48.80 35.37 -5.24
CA GLY A 538 49.31 36.42 -6.12
C GLY A 538 48.48 36.53 -7.41
N ILE A 539 48.09 35.39 -7.99
CA ILE A 539 47.23 35.34 -9.18
C ILE A 539 45.84 35.91 -8.87
N ALA A 540 45.25 35.51 -7.74
CA ALA A 540 43.97 36.04 -7.29
C ALA A 540 44.06 37.56 -7.06
N HIS A 541 45.16 38.04 -6.50
CA HIS A 541 45.40 39.47 -6.30
C HIS A 541 45.45 40.23 -7.63
N GLU A 542 46.22 39.75 -8.62
CA GLU A 542 46.33 40.40 -9.92
C GLU A 542 45.04 40.36 -10.76
N ILE A 543 44.19 39.35 -10.59
CA ILE A 543 42.87 39.28 -11.26
C ILE A 543 41.84 40.16 -10.56
N ASN A 544 41.87 40.19 -9.22
CA ASN A 544 40.91 40.98 -8.44
C ASN A 544 41.12 42.49 -8.62
N GLN A 545 42.35 42.94 -8.91
CA GLN A 545 42.66 44.34 -9.17
C GLN A 545 41.84 44.93 -10.35
N PRO A 546 41.93 44.43 -11.59
CA PRO A 546 41.14 44.96 -12.70
C PRO A 546 39.64 44.74 -12.49
N LEU A 547 39.21 43.63 -11.87
CA LEU A 547 37.78 43.40 -11.59
C LEU A 547 37.20 44.42 -10.61
N SER A 548 37.94 44.76 -9.54
CA SER A 548 37.52 45.79 -8.57
C SER A 548 37.45 47.17 -9.21
N ALA A 549 38.40 47.48 -10.11
CA ALA A 549 38.40 48.72 -10.87
C ALA A 549 37.18 48.81 -11.82
N ILE A 550 36.86 47.74 -12.55
CA ILE A 550 35.66 47.67 -13.40
C ILE A 550 34.39 47.93 -12.59
N MET A 551 34.24 47.26 -11.45
CA MET A 551 33.07 47.44 -10.59
C MET A 551 32.97 48.88 -10.09
N SER A 552 34.08 49.48 -9.67
CA SER A 552 34.12 50.87 -9.19
C SER A 552 33.74 51.87 -10.28
N TYR A 553 34.26 51.70 -11.50
CA TYR A 553 33.93 52.56 -12.64
C TYR A 553 32.47 52.40 -13.08
N CYS A 554 31.93 51.17 -13.07
CA CYS A 554 30.52 50.94 -13.37
C CYS A 554 29.60 51.56 -12.30
N GLN A 555 29.94 51.45 -11.00
CA GLN A 555 29.20 52.10 -9.91
C GLN A 555 29.24 53.62 -10.01
N ALA A 556 30.41 54.20 -10.30
CA ALA A 556 30.54 55.63 -10.56
C ALA A 556 29.69 56.05 -11.76
N GLY A 557 29.65 55.26 -12.83
CA GLY A 557 28.79 55.49 -13.98
C GLY A 557 27.29 55.43 -13.65
N LEU A 558 26.86 54.47 -12.82
CA LEU A 558 25.48 54.38 -12.35
C LEU A 558 25.10 55.57 -11.47
N SER A 559 25.98 55.99 -10.54
CA SER A 559 25.75 57.17 -9.71
C SER A 559 25.62 58.45 -10.53
N LEU A 560 26.47 58.62 -11.55
CA LEU A 560 26.40 59.77 -12.46
C LEU A 560 25.10 59.82 -13.27
N LEU A 561 24.42 58.68 -13.47
CA LEU A 561 23.12 58.60 -14.16
C LEU A 561 21.94 58.96 -13.25
N GLU A 562 22.14 59.00 -11.93
CA GLU A 562 21.12 59.39 -10.95
C GLU A 562 21.07 60.91 -10.70
N ASP A 563 22.08 61.65 -11.16
CA ASP A 563 22.11 63.12 -11.09
C ASP A 563 21.06 63.74 -12.03
N GLU A 564 20.43 64.86 -11.63
CA GLU A 564 19.39 65.55 -12.43
C GLU A 564 19.89 65.98 -13.82
N GLU A 565 21.18 66.29 -13.95
CA GLU A 565 21.87 66.53 -15.21
C GLU A 565 23.15 65.66 -15.27
N PRO A 566 23.09 64.45 -15.87
CA PRO A 566 24.23 63.53 -15.88
C PRO A 566 25.38 64.03 -16.78
N ASP A 567 26.61 64.07 -16.25
CA ASP A 567 27.81 64.37 -17.05
C ASP A 567 28.17 63.19 -17.96
N MET A 568 27.64 63.26 -19.18
CA MET A 568 27.85 62.24 -20.22
C MET A 568 29.33 62.05 -20.61
N ALA A 569 30.18 63.06 -20.47
CA ALA A 569 31.61 62.94 -20.78
C ALA A 569 32.37 62.18 -19.67
N MET A 570 31.96 62.35 -18.41
CA MET A 570 32.49 61.58 -17.29
C MET A 570 31.97 60.14 -17.29
N LEU A 571 30.69 59.94 -17.62
CA LEU A 571 30.08 58.61 -17.82
C LEU A 571 30.80 57.82 -18.93
N ARG A 572 31.03 58.44 -20.10
CA ARG A 572 31.76 57.79 -21.19
C ARG A 572 33.19 57.40 -20.77
N ARG A 573 33.89 58.26 -20.04
CA ARG A 573 35.24 57.96 -19.51
C ARG A 573 35.24 56.81 -18.52
N ALA A 574 34.22 56.73 -17.65
CA ALA A 574 34.07 55.61 -16.73
C ALA A 574 33.85 54.28 -17.48
N LEU A 575 32.98 54.28 -18.51
CA LEU A 575 32.74 53.10 -19.35
C LEU A 575 33.98 52.68 -20.17
N ASP A 576 34.68 53.62 -20.80
CA ASP A 576 35.93 53.34 -21.54
C ASP A 576 37.03 52.76 -20.62
N SER A 577 37.11 53.26 -19.39
CA SER A 577 38.04 52.74 -18.37
C SER A 577 37.68 51.31 -17.95
N SER A 578 36.39 51.01 -17.78
CA SER A 578 35.90 49.65 -17.53
C SER A 578 36.25 48.69 -18.67
N VAL A 579 36.04 49.08 -19.93
CA VAL A 579 36.40 48.26 -21.10
C VAL A 579 37.91 47.97 -21.14
N THR A 580 38.73 48.97 -20.85
CA THR A 580 40.19 48.84 -20.81
C THR A 580 40.64 47.85 -19.72
N GLN A 581 40.07 47.95 -18.51
CA GLN A 581 40.39 47.02 -17.43
C GLN A 581 39.86 45.60 -17.71
N ALA A 582 38.71 45.46 -18.36
CA ALA A 582 38.19 44.16 -18.78
C ALA A 582 39.10 43.48 -19.81
N SER A 583 39.62 44.24 -20.78
CA SER A 583 40.61 43.75 -21.75
C SER A 583 41.90 43.31 -21.05
N ARG A 584 42.39 44.08 -20.08
CA ARG A 584 43.56 43.73 -19.26
C ARG A 584 43.35 42.44 -18.48
N ALA A 585 42.20 42.27 -17.83
CA ALA A 585 41.84 41.02 -17.14
C ALA A 585 41.83 39.83 -18.10
N GLY A 586 41.28 40.00 -19.30
CA GLY A 586 41.28 38.97 -20.35
C GLY A 586 42.70 38.55 -20.78
N GLN A 587 43.62 39.50 -20.96
CA GLN A 587 45.01 39.21 -21.31
C GLN A 587 45.74 38.45 -20.19
N ILE A 588 45.50 38.81 -18.92
CA ILE A 588 46.02 38.11 -17.75
C ILE A 588 45.57 36.64 -17.73
N ILE A 589 44.27 36.41 -17.93
CA ILE A 589 43.69 35.06 -17.98
C ILE A 589 44.24 34.26 -19.16
N GLN A 590 44.40 34.89 -20.32
CA GLN A 590 44.94 34.22 -21.51
C GLN A 590 46.39 33.76 -21.30
N ARG A 591 47.25 34.59 -20.70
CA ARG A 591 48.65 34.23 -20.39
C ARG A 591 48.74 33.10 -19.36
N LEU A 592 47.90 33.13 -18.32
CA LEU A 592 47.80 32.04 -17.35
C LEU A 592 47.36 30.73 -18.01
N ARG A 593 46.38 30.81 -18.91
CA ARG A 593 45.90 29.66 -19.67
C ARG A 593 46.99 29.08 -20.59
N GLU A 594 47.77 29.92 -21.25
CA GLU A 594 48.88 29.51 -22.11
C GLU A 594 50.02 28.85 -21.33
N PHE A 595 50.29 29.29 -20.09
CA PHE A 595 51.26 28.64 -19.21
C PHE A 595 50.82 27.23 -18.75
N VAL A 596 49.52 27.02 -18.56
CA VAL A 596 48.96 25.75 -18.07
C VAL A 596 48.72 24.73 -19.20
N ILE A 597 48.41 25.19 -20.41
CA ILE A 597 48.03 24.32 -21.54
C ILE A 597 49.25 24.07 -22.46
N LYS A 598 49.66 22.80 -22.58
CA LYS A 598 50.61 22.37 -23.62
C LYS A 598 49.90 22.40 -24.98
N LYS A 599 50.18 23.39 -25.83
CA LYS A 599 49.81 23.33 -27.25
C LYS A 599 50.72 22.33 -27.98
N THR A 600 50.16 21.56 -28.90
CA THR A 600 50.91 20.78 -29.88
C THR A 600 51.63 21.75 -30.81
N GLN A 601 52.95 21.89 -30.64
CA GLN A 601 53.80 22.75 -31.45
C GLN A 601 53.92 22.17 -32.86
N GLN A 602 53.71 23.01 -33.89
CA GLN A 602 53.94 22.63 -35.28
C GLN A 602 55.30 23.16 -35.69
N PHE A 603 56.25 22.25 -35.88
CA PHE A 603 57.60 22.58 -36.31
C PHE A 603 57.66 22.73 -37.84
N ASN A 604 57.88 23.95 -38.31
CA ASN A 604 58.06 24.28 -39.72
C ASN A 604 59.48 24.83 -39.97
N PRO A 605 60.07 24.60 -41.15
CA PRO A 605 61.31 25.27 -41.54
C PRO A 605 61.03 26.76 -41.78
N ILE A 606 61.72 27.63 -41.04
CA ILE A 606 61.47 29.08 -40.97
C ILE A 606 62.76 29.84 -41.26
N ASP A 607 62.64 30.93 -42.03
CA ASP A 607 63.70 31.91 -42.21
C ASP A 607 63.70 32.88 -41.01
N LEU A 608 64.77 32.82 -40.21
CA LEU A 608 64.93 33.66 -39.01
C LEU A 608 64.98 35.15 -39.34
N ASN A 609 65.50 35.53 -40.51
CA ASN A 609 65.53 36.93 -40.94
C ASN A 609 64.12 37.43 -41.29
N GLN A 610 63.27 36.56 -41.84
CA GLN A 610 61.87 36.89 -42.09
C GLN A 610 61.10 37.16 -40.79
N VAL A 611 61.33 36.34 -39.76
CA VAL A 611 60.75 36.52 -38.42
C VAL A 611 61.14 37.89 -37.83
N VAL A 612 62.41 38.27 -37.95
CA VAL A 612 62.90 39.59 -37.51
C VAL A 612 62.23 40.72 -38.28
N GLY A 613 62.10 40.59 -39.61
CA GLY A 613 61.42 41.59 -40.45
C GLY A 613 59.95 41.75 -40.09
N ASN A 614 59.23 40.65 -39.89
CA ASN A 614 57.83 40.67 -39.46
C ASN A 614 57.68 41.37 -38.10
N ALA A 615 58.58 41.08 -37.15
CA ALA A 615 58.57 41.71 -35.84
C ALA A 615 58.81 43.23 -35.93
N LEU A 616 59.78 43.67 -36.74
CA LEU A 616 60.06 45.09 -36.95
C LEU A 616 58.88 45.84 -37.59
N ASN A 617 58.21 45.24 -38.57
CA ASN A 617 57.03 45.83 -39.21
C ASN A 617 55.88 46.05 -38.21
N LEU A 618 55.66 45.10 -37.29
CA LEU A 618 54.63 45.24 -36.26
C LEU A 618 54.93 46.33 -35.23
N LEU A 619 56.21 46.66 -35.02
CA LEU A 619 56.66 47.71 -34.10
C LEU A 619 56.91 49.05 -34.80
N GLU A 620 56.63 49.19 -36.10
CA GLU A 620 57.00 50.37 -36.90
C GLU A 620 56.48 51.69 -36.30
N TYR A 621 55.24 51.70 -35.83
CA TYR A 621 54.63 52.88 -35.20
C TYR A 621 55.34 53.26 -33.89
N GLU A 622 55.63 52.27 -33.05
CA GLU A 622 56.28 52.46 -31.74
C GLU A 622 57.73 52.94 -31.93
N LEU A 623 58.45 52.37 -32.90
CA LEU A 623 59.82 52.75 -33.27
C LEU A 623 59.90 54.22 -33.76
N LYS A 624 58.94 54.67 -34.57
CA LYS A 624 58.87 56.07 -35.04
C LYS A 624 58.47 57.04 -33.92
N THR A 625 57.54 56.64 -33.06
CA THR A 625 57.03 57.50 -31.98
C THR A 625 58.10 57.79 -30.93
N HIS A 626 58.99 56.84 -30.66
CA HIS A 626 60.05 56.93 -29.64
C HIS A 626 61.44 57.31 -30.20
N ASP A 627 61.52 57.74 -31.47
CA ASP A 627 62.76 58.09 -32.18
C ASP A 627 63.89 57.06 -32.03
N ILE A 628 63.55 55.78 -32.25
CA ILE A 628 64.49 54.66 -32.10
C ILE A 628 65.19 54.37 -33.42
N HIS A 629 66.52 54.49 -33.42
CA HIS A 629 67.35 54.14 -34.56
C HIS A 629 67.64 52.63 -34.58
N ILE A 630 67.43 52.00 -35.73
CA ILE A 630 67.59 50.56 -35.91
C ILE A 630 68.92 50.27 -36.60
N GLU A 631 69.81 49.54 -35.93
CA GLU A 631 71.06 49.04 -36.50
C GLU A 631 70.89 47.55 -36.84
N GLN A 632 70.89 47.22 -38.13
CA GLN A 632 70.74 45.85 -38.61
C GLN A 632 72.06 45.33 -39.16
N ASN A 633 72.56 44.23 -38.58
CA ASN A 633 73.67 43.45 -39.11
C ASN A 633 73.20 42.01 -39.37
N ILE A 634 72.43 41.85 -40.44
CA ILE A 634 71.74 40.61 -40.79
C ILE A 634 72.58 39.80 -41.77
N CYS A 635 72.84 38.53 -41.45
CA CYS A 635 73.49 37.61 -42.37
C CYS A 635 72.48 37.09 -43.40
N HIS A 636 72.70 37.32 -44.69
CA HIS A 636 71.76 36.97 -45.75
C HIS A 636 71.69 35.46 -46.07
N ASP A 637 72.75 34.69 -45.78
CA ASP A 637 72.85 33.25 -46.09
C ASP A 637 72.74 32.39 -44.83
N LEU A 638 71.58 32.44 -44.13
CA LEU A 638 71.32 31.60 -42.96
C LEU A 638 70.51 30.35 -43.31
N PRO A 639 70.86 29.16 -42.76
CA PRO A 639 70.01 27.98 -42.88
C PRO A 639 68.65 28.18 -42.18
N LEU A 640 67.63 27.45 -42.63
CA LEU A 640 66.30 27.47 -42.01
C LEU A 640 66.34 26.85 -40.60
N VAL A 641 65.57 27.43 -39.68
CA VAL A 641 65.37 26.89 -38.33
C VAL A 641 64.04 26.15 -38.25
N TYR A 642 63.99 25.00 -37.58
CA TYR A 642 62.74 24.30 -37.31
C TYR A 642 62.13 24.80 -36.02
N ALA A 643 61.06 25.59 -36.12
CA ALA A 643 60.34 26.16 -34.99
C ALA A 643 58.85 26.32 -35.30
N ASP A 644 58.06 26.71 -34.31
CA ASP A 644 56.70 27.21 -34.55
C ASP A 644 56.80 28.70 -34.91
N ASN A 645 56.31 29.08 -36.09
CA ASN A 645 56.50 30.43 -36.63
C ASN A 645 55.90 31.49 -35.72
N ILE A 646 54.69 31.25 -35.23
CA ILE A 646 53.95 32.21 -34.41
C ILE A 646 54.65 32.36 -33.05
N GLN A 647 55.05 31.25 -32.42
CA GLN A 647 55.77 31.31 -31.15
C GLN A 647 57.13 31.99 -31.29
N LEU A 648 57.88 31.71 -32.36
CA LEU A 648 59.19 32.32 -32.55
C LEU A 648 59.07 33.83 -32.83
N GLU A 649 58.13 34.26 -33.68
CA GLU A 649 57.80 35.68 -33.88
C GLU A 649 57.39 36.37 -32.57
N GLN A 650 56.58 35.71 -31.75
CA GLN A 650 56.15 36.24 -30.45
C GLN A 650 57.33 36.40 -29.47
N VAL A 651 58.27 35.46 -29.46
CA VAL A 651 59.50 35.60 -28.65
C VAL A 651 60.30 36.80 -29.11
N VAL A 652 60.55 36.93 -30.42
CA VAL A 652 61.32 38.03 -31.00
C VAL A 652 60.65 39.38 -30.71
N LEU A 653 59.35 39.49 -30.93
CA LEU A 653 58.55 40.68 -30.61
C LEU A 653 58.63 41.06 -29.13
N ASN A 654 58.55 40.08 -28.23
CA ASN A 654 58.61 40.32 -26.79
C ASN A 654 59.98 40.84 -26.36
N LEU A 655 61.05 40.29 -26.93
CA LEU A 655 62.42 40.78 -26.67
C LEU A 655 62.63 42.19 -27.22
N MET A 656 62.15 42.49 -28.44
CA MET A 656 62.22 43.84 -29.02
C MET A 656 61.42 44.86 -28.20
N ARG A 657 60.21 44.52 -27.73
CA ARG A 657 59.43 45.40 -26.84
C ARG A 657 60.13 45.64 -25.51
N ASN A 658 60.73 44.59 -24.93
CA ASN A 658 61.53 44.77 -23.71
C ASN A 658 62.71 45.73 -23.92
N ALA A 659 63.35 45.69 -25.10
CA ALA A 659 64.39 46.63 -25.49
C ALA A 659 63.86 48.06 -25.64
N LEU A 660 62.69 48.26 -26.27
CA LEU A 660 62.03 49.57 -26.40
C LEU A 660 61.70 50.19 -25.04
N ASP A 661 61.08 49.41 -24.15
CA ASP A 661 60.75 49.86 -22.79
C ASP A 661 62.01 50.26 -22.01
N ALA A 662 63.14 49.59 -22.23
CA ALA A 662 64.41 49.91 -21.57
C ALA A 662 65.04 51.22 -22.09
N MET A 663 64.60 51.71 -23.26
CA MET A 663 65.13 52.89 -23.94
C MET A 663 64.23 54.13 -23.82
N GLU A 664 63.07 54.03 -23.15
CA GLU A 664 62.06 55.11 -23.06
C GLU A 664 62.63 56.46 -22.56
N THR A 665 63.70 56.44 -21.77
CA THR A 665 64.32 57.63 -21.15
C THR A 665 65.73 57.96 -21.67
N VAL A 666 66.18 57.32 -22.76
CA VAL A 666 67.54 57.49 -23.31
C VAL A 666 67.63 58.72 -24.23
N ALA A 667 68.72 59.50 -24.10
CA ALA A 667 69.02 60.66 -24.96
C ALA A 667 70.46 60.58 -25.52
N PRO A 668 70.74 61.08 -26.75
CA PRO A 668 69.84 61.84 -27.62
C PRO A 668 68.84 60.99 -28.43
N TRP A 669 69.07 59.68 -28.60
CA TRP A 669 68.14 58.75 -29.26
C TRP A 669 68.38 57.31 -28.79
N GLY A 670 67.32 56.48 -28.79
CA GLY A 670 67.40 55.06 -28.45
C GLY A 670 67.87 54.21 -29.63
N ARG A 671 68.68 53.18 -29.38
CA ARG A 671 69.31 52.34 -30.40
C ARG A 671 68.94 50.88 -30.22
N LEU A 672 68.23 50.31 -31.19
CA LEU A 672 67.95 48.90 -31.27
C LEU A 672 68.93 48.22 -32.26
N SER A 673 69.86 47.44 -31.73
CA SER A 673 70.82 46.66 -32.53
C SER A 673 70.31 45.23 -32.72
N ILE A 674 70.17 44.79 -33.97
CA ILE A 674 69.74 43.42 -34.31
C ILE A 674 70.82 42.79 -35.19
N ALA A 675 71.31 41.62 -34.78
CA ALA A 675 72.31 40.89 -35.53
C ALA A 675 71.95 39.41 -35.66
N THR A 676 72.13 38.86 -36.87
CA THR A 676 72.00 37.41 -37.12
C THR A 676 73.31 36.85 -37.63
N SER A 677 73.72 35.68 -37.13
CA SER A 677 74.99 35.05 -37.51
C SER A 677 74.93 33.53 -37.40
N LEU A 678 75.77 32.86 -38.17
CA LEU A 678 75.99 31.41 -38.05
C LEU A 678 77.27 31.16 -37.26
N ASN A 679 77.18 30.40 -36.17
CA ASN A 679 78.31 30.03 -35.33
C ASN A 679 78.40 28.51 -35.21
N GLY A 680 79.12 27.87 -36.14
CA GLY A 680 79.17 26.40 -36.23
C GLY A 680 77.80 25.82 -36.59
N ARG A 681 77.22 24.99 -35.71
CA ARG A 681 75.88 24.40 -35.86
C ARG A 681 74.76 25.23 -35.21
N TRP A 682 75.04 26.44 -34.75
CA TRP A 682 74.08 27.29 -34.07
C TRP A 682 73.82 28.55 -34.89
N ILE A 683 72.55 28.80 -35.16
CA ILE A 683 72.06 30.04 -35.75
C ILE A 683 71.73 30.98 -34.59
N ARG A 684 72.40 32.13 -34.57
CA ARG A 684 72.32 33.09 -33.46
C ARG A 684 71.59 34.36 -33.90
N LEU A 685 70.58 34.74 -33.13
CA LEU A 685 69.93 36.05 -33.20
C LEU A 685 70.25 36.82 -31.92
N SER A 686 70.81 38.03 -32.07
CA SER A 686 71.10 38.93 -30.96
C SER A 686 70.26 40.19 -31.10
N ILE A 687 69.56 40.56 -30.02
CA ILE A 687 68.74 41.77 -29.93
C ILE A 687 69.30 42.56 -28.75
N GLY A 688 69.87 43.72 -29.03
CA GLY A 688 70.48 44.58 -28.01
C GLY A 688 69.96 46.00 -28.07
N ASP A 689 70.00 46.67 -26.91
CA ASP A 689 69.61 48.06 -26.72
C ASP A 689 70.81 48.92 -26.27
N ASN A 690 70.57 50.22 -26.10
CA ASN A 690 71.46 51.16 -25.39
C ASN A 690 70.78 51.76 -24.14
N GLY A 691 69.84 51.02 -23.55
CA GLY A 691 69.09 51.41 -22.35
C GLY A 691 69.87 51.25 -21.05
N ALA A 692 69.15 51.20 -19.93
CA ALA A 692 69.73 51.12 -18.59
C ALA A 692 70.48 49.79 -18.29
N GLY A 693 70.31 48.75 -19.13
CA GLY A 693 70.88 47.43 -18.93
C GLY A 693 70.21 46.65 -17.78
N ILE A 694 70.80 45.50 -17.42
CA ILE A 694 70.31 44.60 -16.37
C ILE A 694 71.29 44.62 -15.20
N ALA A 695 70.82 44.84 -13.96
CA ALA A 695 71.71 44.78 -12.80
C ALA A 695 72.38 43.38 -12.69
N PRO A 696 73.71 43.27 -12.45
CA PRO A 696 74.43 42.00 -12.51
C PRO A 696 73.85 40.89 -11.61
N GLU A 697 73.32 41.27 -10.45
CA GLU A 697 72.69 40.38 -9.47
C GLU A 697 71.37 39.75 -9.96
N LEU A 698 70.75 40.35 -10.98
CA LEU A 698 69.45 39.92 -11.49
C LEU A 698 69.57 39.03 -12.72
N LEU A 699 70.73 38.96 -13.37
CA LEU A 699 70.94 38.21 -14.63
C LEU A 699 70.53 36.73 -14.52
N ASP A 700 70.77 36.09 -13.38
CA ASP A 700 70.42 34.68 -13.15
C ASP A 700 68.93 34.49 -12.83
N ARG A 701 68.20 35.57 -12.53
CA ARG A 701 66.79 35.53 -12.09
C ARG A 701 65.81 36.10 -13.11
N ILE A 702 66.28 36.80 -14.15
CA ILE A 702 65.40 37.45 -15.13
C ILE A 702 64.47 36.48 -15.88
N PHE A 703 64.84 35.20 -15.96
CA PHE A 703 64.01 34.17 -16.60
C PHE A 703 63.15 33.38 -15.61
N ALA A 704 63.25 33.65 -14.30
CA ALA A 704 62.38 33.03 -13.31
C ALA A 704 60.92 33.49 -13.53
N PRO A 705 59.93 32.58 -13.50
CA PRO A 705 58.53 32.95 -13.59
C PRO A 705 58.13 33.99 -12.53
N PHE A 706 57.32 34.97 -12.92
CA PHE A 706 56.83 36.07 -12.07
C PHE A 706 57.89 37.04 -11.54
N PHE A 707 59.12 36.98 -12.06
CA PHE A 707 60.14 37.96 -11.76
C PHE A 707 60.02 39.16 -12.72
N SER A 708 59.78 40.36 -12.19
CA SER A 708 59.80 41.60 -12.97
C SER A 708 60.36 42.75 -12.16
N THR A 709 61.08 43.65 -12.83
CA THR A 709 61.53 44.93 -12.28
C THR A 709 60.57 46.08 -12.62
N LYS A 710 59.50 45.82 -13.39
CA LYS A 710 58.51 46.80 -13.84
C LYS A 710 57.28 46.79 -12.92
N ALA A 711 56.78 47.96 -12.53
CA ALA A 711 55.63 48.10 -11.62
C ALA A 711 54.31 47.50 -12.16
N SER A 712 54.18 47.28 -13.48
CA SER A 712 52.98 46.73 -14.14
C SER A 712 53.20 45.37 -14.82
N GLY A 713 54.40 44.78 -14.66
CA GLY A 713 54.81 43.57 -15.36
C GLY A 713 54.58 42.30 -14.55
N MET A 714 53.76 41.38 -15.09
CA MET A 714 53.47 40.05 -14.50
C MET A 714 54.69 39.12 -14.39
N GLY A 715 55.85 39.48 -14.96
CA GLY A 715 57.09 38.69 -14.87
C GLY A 715 57.07 37.31 -15.56
N LEU A 716 56.05 37.03 -16.38
CA LEU A 716 55.94 35.77 -17.12
C LEU A 716 56.58 35.82 -18.52
N GLY A 717 56.80 37.01 -19.08
CA GLY A 717 57.21 37.18 -20.48
C GLY A 717 58.52 36.48 -20.83
N LEU A 718 59.58 36.71 -20.05
CA LEU A 718 60.89 36.11 -20.31
C LEU A 718 60.94 34.61 -19.99
N ALA A 719 60.20 34.15 -18.98
CA ALA A 719 60.06 32.73 -18.67
C ALA A 719 59.35 31.94 -19.80
N ILE A 720 58.32 32.53 -20.41
CA ILE A 720 57.62 31.96 -21.58
C ILE A 720 58.58 31.93 -22.78
N CYS A 721 59.36 32.99 -23.01
CA CYS A 721 60.36 33.03 -24.06
C CYS A 721 61.43 31.93 -23.89
N GLN A 722 61.93 31.73 -22.67
CA GLN A 722 62.90 30.66 -22.39
C GLN A 722 62.30 29.29 -22.69
N THR A 723 61.10 29.02 -22.17
CA THR A 723 60.41 27.73 -22.38
C THR A 723 60.15 27.45 -23.87
N ALA A 724 59.77 28.47 -24.65
CA ALA A 724 59.53 28.33 -26.08
C ALA A 724 60.83 28.01 -26.86
N ILE A 725 61.92 28.72 -26.55
CA ILE A 725 63.22 28.49 -27.21
C ILE A 725 63.80 27.13 -26.83
N GLU A 726 63.69 26.70 -25.57
CA GLU A 726 64.10 25.37 -25.13
C GLU A 726 63.30 24.26 -25.81
N ALA A 727 61.99 24.48 -26.04
CA ALA A 727 61.16 23.53 -26.79
C ALA A 727 61.61 23.36 -28.25
N PHE A 728 62.22 24.40 -28.85
CA PHE A 728 62.85 24.29 -30.17
C PHE A 728 64.22 23.59 -30.14
N GLY A 729 64.71 23.21 -28.96
CA GLY A 729 66.06 22.70 -28.75
C GLY A 729 67.12 23.79 -28.78
N GLY A 730 66.72 25.04 -28.61
CA GLY A 730 67.58 26.21 -28.55
C GLY A 730 67.90 26.66 -27.13
N LYS A 731 68.64 27.78 -27.03
CA LYS A 731 68.96 28.44 -25.78
C LYS A 731 68.71 29.94 -25.87
N LEU A 732 68.08 30.50 -24.84
CA LEU A 732 67.95 31.95 -24.65
C LEU A 732 68.87 32.39 -23.51
N SER A 733 69.60 33.49 -23.71
CA SER A 733 70.50 34.07 -22.70
C SER A 733 70.51 35.59 -22.77
N ALA A 734 70.99 36.26 -21.72
CA ALA A 734 71.12 37.71 -21.66
C ALA A 734 72.48 38.13 -21.11
N ARG A 735 72.99 39.29 -21.54
CA ARG A 735 74.20 39.93 -21.00
C ARG A 735 74.10 41.45 -21.13
N ASN A 736 74.93 42.18 -20.40
CA ASN A 736 75.10 43.62 -20.63
C ASN A 736 76.17 43.90 -21.68
N LYS A 737 75.97 44.96 -22.47
CA LYS A 737 76.95 45.44 -23.46
C LYS A 737 77.97 46.36 -22.80
N SER A 738 79.23 46.28 -23.23
CA SER A 738 80.30 47.18 -22.76
C SER A 738 80.06 48.65 -23.12
N THR A 739 79.24 48.91 -24.13
CA THR A 739 78.82 50.24 -24.60
C THR A 739 77.58 50.79 -23.89
N GLY A 740 77.04 50.07 -22.88
CA GLY A 740 75.74 50.36 -22.25
C GLY A 740 74.57 49.60 -22.91
N GLY A 741 73.53 49.32 -22.13
CA GLY A 741 72.36 48.53 -22.52
C GLY A 741 72.47 47.02 -22.29
N ALA A 742 71.38 46.30 -22.56
CA ALA A 742 71.31 44.85 -22.50
C ALA A 742 71.36 44.21 -23.89
N GLU A 743 71.69 42.92 -23.95
CA GLU A 743 71.65 42.10 -25.16
C GLU A 743 71.09 40.72 -24.82
N PHE A 744 70.01 40.35 -25.51
CA PHE A 744 69.42 39.02 -25.48
C PHE A 744 69.88 38.22 -26.70
N ILE A 745 70.25 36.96 -26.47
CA ILE A 745 70.84 36.08 -27.47
C ILE A 745 70.03 34.79 -27.53
N ILE A 746 69.46 34.54 -28.70
CA ILE A 746 68.80 33.29 -29.05
C ILE A 746 69.77 32.45 -29.88
N GLU A 747 69.98 31.20 -29.48
CA GLU A 747 70.75 30.21 -30.22
C GLU A 747 69.84 29.04 -30.60
N LEU A 748 69.65 28.81 -31.90
CA LEU A 748 68.85 27.71 -32.44
C LEU A 748 69.74 26.73 -33.20
N PRO A 749 69.50 25.41 -33.09
CA PRO A 749 70.33 24.42 -33.78
C PRO A 749 70.00 24.40 -35.29
N GLN A 750 71.05 24.39 -36.12
CA GLN A 750 70.95 24.02 -37.52
C GLN A 750 70.55 22.53 -37.60
N ARG A 751 69.36 22.25 -38.11
CA ARG A 751 68.82 20.88 -38.24
C ARG A 751 68.45 20.61 -39.69
N ASP A 752 68.92 19.49 -40.22
CA ASP A 752 68.60 19.03 -41.58
C ASP A 752 67.21 18.37 -41.68
N ALA A 753 66.53 18.13 -40.54
CA ALA A 753 65.19 17.51 -40.47
C ALA A 753 64.47 17.84 -39.14
N PRO A 754 63.12 17.84 -39.09
CA PRO A 754 62.35 18.08 -37.87
C PRO A 754 62.61 17.00 -36.82
N PRO A 755 62.54 17.32 -35.51
CA PRO A 755 62.58 16.30 -34.47
C PRO A 755 61.40 15.34 -34.65
N SER A 756 61.66 14.03 -34.61
CA SER A 756 60.60 13.02 -34.58
C SER A 756 59.73 13.27 -33.35
N THR A 757 58.50 13.74 -33.57
CA THR A 757 57.48 13.89 -32.53
C THR A 757 57.17 12.50 -31.96
N GLY A 758 57.67 12.26 -30.74
CA GLY A 758 57.39 11.07 -29.93
C GLY A 758 56.45 11.38 -28.78
#